data_AF-A0A9N7ULD3-F1
#
_entry.id   AF-A0A9N7ULD3-F1
#
_cell.length_a   1.000
_cell.length_b   1.000
_cell.length_c   1.000
_cell.angle_alpha   90.00
_cell.angle_beta   90.00
_cell.angle_gamma   90.00
#
_symmetry.space_group_name_H-M   'P 1'
#
loop_
_entity.id
_entity.type
_entity.pdbx_description
1 polymer ?
#
loop_
_entity_poly.entity_id
_entity_poly.type
_entity_poly.pdbx_seq_one_letter_code
_entity_poly.pdbx_strand_id
1 'polypeptide(L)'
;MFKDHVHRPRSQTTFRDHVHRPRSETTFTDHVQRPRSQTTFTDHVHRPRSETTFTDHVQRPRSQITFTDHVHRPRSQITFRDHVQRPRSQTTFRDHVQRPRSQITFKDHVQRPRSKTTFKDHVQRPRSKTTFKDHVQRPRSETTFKDHVQRPRSETTFTDHVHRPRSETTFRDHVQRPRSKTTFKDHVQRSRSKTTFTDHVQRPRSQTTFKDHVQRSRSKTTFTDHVQRPRSKTTFKDHVHRSRSKTTFKDHVHRSRSKTTFKDHVHRPRSKTTFTDHVHRSRSKTTFTDHVRRPRSQITFEDHVRRPRSKTTFTDHVHRPRSKTTFKDHVHRSRSKTTFTDHVQRPRSKTTFKDHVQRPRSQITFTDHVQRPRSQITFTDHVHRPRSETTFRDHVQRPRSQTTFTDHVHRPRSETTFTDHVQRPRSQITFTDHVHRPRSQITFRDHVQRPRSQTTFRDHVQRPRSQITFKDHVQRPRSKTTFRDHVQRPRSKTTFKDHVQRPRSETTFKDHVQRPRSKITFRDHVHRPRSKTTFRDHVQRPRSKTTFKDHVQRSRSKTTFTDHVQRPRSQTTFKDHVQRSRSKTTFTDHVQRPRSKTTFKDHVHRSRSKTTFKDHVHRSRSKTTFKDHVHRPRSKTTFTDHVHRSRSKTTFTDHVRRPRSQITFEDHVRRPRSKTTFTDHVHRPRSKTTFKDHVHRPRSKTTFTDHVQRPRSKTTFKDHVQRPRSQITFTDHVQRPRSQITFTDHVHRPRSQTTFTDHVQRPRSQTTFTDHVHRPRSQTTFTDHVHRPRSQTTFKDHVHRPRSEITFRDHVQRPRSKTTFTDHVQRPRSKITFKDHVHRPRSQTTFKDHVQRPRSKTTFKDHVQRPRSKITFKDHVHRPRSKTTFTDHVQRPRSKITFKDHVHRSRSKTTRC
;
A
#
# COMPACT_ATOMS: atom_id res chain seq x y z
N MET A 1 -46.25 -62.21 36.82
CA MET A 1 -44.99 -62.61 36.15
C MET A 1 -45.38 -63.45 34.95
N PHE A 2 -45.08 -62.97 33.74
CA PHE A 2 -45.24 -63.74 32.50
C PHE A 2 -43.83 -64.15 32.10
N LYS A 3 -43.53 -65.46 32.14
CA LYS A 3 -42.17 -65.97 31.99
C LYS A 3 -42.19 -67.21 31.12
N ASP A 4 -41.91 -67.03 29.84
CA ASP A 4 -41.91 -68.14 28.89
C ASP A 4 -40.48 -68.50 28.46
N HIS A 5 -40.15 -69.78 28.57
CA HIS A 5 -38.87 -70.35 28.13
C HIS A 5 -39.12 -71.25 26.94
N VAL A 6 -38.77 -70.79 25.73
CA VAL A 6 -39.00 -71.56 24.51
C VAL A 6 -37.67 -71.99 23.89
N HIS A 7 -37.46 -73.30 23.89
CA HIS A 7 -36.27 -73.93 23.32
C HIS A 7 -36.61 -74.53 21.94
N ARG A 8 -36.30 -73.79 20.86
CA ARG A 8 -36.45 -74.18 19.44
C ARG A 8 -37.89 -74.31 18.87
N PRO A 9 -38.60 -73.19 18.61
CA PRO A 9 -39.89 -73.23 17.92
C PRO A 9 -39.76 -73.53 16.40
N ARG A 10 -40.73 -74.28 15.84
CA ARG A 10 -40.76 -74.76 14.43
C ARG A 10 -41.77 -74.03 13.51
N SER A 11 -42.78 -73.34 14.04
CA SER A 11 -43.82 -72.56 13.31
C SER A 11 -43.83 -71.08 13.75
N GLN A 12 -44.50 -70.17 13.03
CA GLN A 12 -44.57 -68.74 13.43
C GLN A 12 -44.93 -68.62 14.91
N THR A 13 -44.06 -67.98 15.70
CA THR A 13 -44.19 -67.89 17.16
C THR A 13 -44.57 -66.46 17.52
N THR A 14 -45.77 -66.27 18.02
CA THR A 14 -46.23 -64.95 18.46
C THR A 14 -46.46 -65.02 19.96
N PHE A 15 -45.69 -64.24 20.72
CA PHE A 15 -45.95 -63.96 22.13
C PHE A 15 -46.83 -62.73 22.13
N ARG A 16 -48.04 -62.85 22.69
CA ARG A 16 -49.02 -61.77 22.64
C ARG A 16 -49.78 -61.67 23.94
N ASP A 17 -49.33 -60.78 24.80
CA ASP A 17 -49.99 -60.54 26.07
C ASP A 17 -50.76 -59.23 26.05
N HIS A 18 -51.99 -59.27 26.56
CA HIS A 18 -52.78 -58.07 26.81
C HIS A 18 -53.05 -57.98 28.30
N VAL A 19 -52.44 -56.99 28.94
CA VAL A 19 -52.61 -56.76 30.37
C VAL A 19 -53.38 -55.47 30.57
N HIS A 20 -54.64 -55.64 30.97
CA HIS A 20 -55.51 -54.53 31.34
C HIS A 20 -55.35 -54.21 32.83
N ARG A 21 -54.77 -53.05 33.13
CA ARG A 21 -54.70 -52.43 34.48
C ARG A 21 -54.01 -53.29 35.56
N PRO A 22 -52.72 -53.63 35.41
CA PRO A 22 -52.01 -54.36 36.46
C PRO A 22 -51.85 -53.53 37.74
N ARG A 23 -51.99 -54.20 38.89
CA ARG A 23 -51.91 -53.62 40.25
C ARG A 23 -50.60 -53.93 40.99
N SER A 24 -49.86 -54.95 40.59
CA SER A 24 -48.54 -55.37 41.10
C SER A 24 -47.48 -55.29 40.00
N GLU A 25 -46.19 -55.36 40.34
CA GLU A 25 -45.10 -55.29 39.36
C GLU A 25 -45.36 -56.26 38.19
N THR A 26 -45.30 -55.71 36.98
CA THR A 26 -45.60 -56.45 35.76
C THR A 26 -44.31 -56.61 34.98
N THR A 27 -43.76 -57.81 35.03
CA THR A 27 -42.57 -58.17 34.28
C THR A 27 -42.94 -59.20 33.24
N PHE A 28 -42.69 -58.87 31.98
CA PHE A 28 -42.67 -59.80 30.85
C PHE A 28 -41.22 -60.21 30.65
N THR A 29 -40.96 -61.52 30.70
CA THR A 29 -39.59 -62.03 30.59
C THR A 29 -39.56 -63.26 29.72
N ASP A 30 -39.22 -63.06 28.46
CA ASP A 30 -39.16 -64.16 27.52
C ASP A 30 -37.72 -64.53 27.16
N HIS A 31 -37.45 -65.83 27.23
CA HIS A 31 -36.17 -66.41 26.85
C HIS A 31 -36.37 -67.32 25.65
N VAL A 32 -36.01 -66.82 24.46
CA VAL A 32 -36.19 -67.57 23.21
C VAL A 32 -34.83 -67.97 22.64
N GLN A 33 -34.61 -69.29 22.57
CA GLN A 33 -33.38 -69.86 22.01
C GLN A 33 -33.59 -70.45 20.62
N ARG A 34 -32.79 -69.95 19.66
CA ARG A 34 -32.62 -70.48 18.29
C ARG A 34 -33.94 -70.61 17.49
N PRO A 35 -34.80 -69.58 17.42
CA PRO A 35 -36.05 -69.66 16.65
C PRO A 35 -35.78 -69.83 15.16
N ARG A 36 -36.58 -70.68 14.50
CA ARG A 36 -36.44 -71.02 13.06
C ARG A 36 -37.47 -70.33 12.17
N SER A 37 -38.56 -69.87 12.74
CA SER A 37 -39.75 -69.25 12.14
C SER A 37 -39.96 -67.84 12.73
N GLN A 38 -40.68 -66.96 12.03
CA GLN A 38 -40.88 -65.57 12.48
C GLN A 38 -41.32 -65.50 13.94
N THR A 39 -40.64 -64.66 14.73
CA THR A 39 -40.96 -64.45 16.15
C THR A 39 -41.38 -63.02 16.37
N THR A 40 -42.56 -62.84 16.95
CA THR A 40 -43.10 -61.51 17.26
C THR A 40 -43.47 -61.49 18.74
N PHE A 41 -42.97 -60.49 19.47
CA PHE A 41 -43.40 -60.14 20.82
C PHE A 41 -44.34 -58.96 20.70
N THR A 42 -45.54 -59.04 21.25
CA THR A 42 -46.56 -58.01 21.08
C THR A 42 -47.34 -57.83 22.37
N ASP A 43 -46.91 -56.85 23.17
CA ASP A 43 -47.53 -56.62 24.45
C ASP A 43 -48.34 -55.33 24.49
N HIS A 44 -49.55 -55.45 25.02
CA HIS A 44 -50.47 -54.33 25.16
C HIS A 44 -50.76 -54.12 26.64
N VAL A 45 -50.16 -53.09 27.22
CA VAL A 45 -50.34 -52.76 28.64
C VAL A 45 -51.12 -51.47 28.80
N HIS A 46 -52.31 -51.58 29.36
CA HIS A 46 -53.21 -50.45 29.52
C HIS A 46 -53.31 -50.01 30.98
N ARG A 47 -52.89 -48.76 31.26
CA ARG A 47 -52.94 -48.09 32.57
C ARG A 47 -52.24 -48.86 33.72
N PRO A 48 -50.95 -49.23 33.59
CA PRO A 48 -50.21 -49.84 34.69
C PRO A 48 -50.05 -48.87 35.87
N ARG A 49 -50.21 -49.40 37.09
CA ARG A 49 -50.08 -48.64 38.36
C ARG A 49 -48.75 -48.88 39.08
N SER A 50 -48.10 -49.99 38.79
CA SER A 50 -46.86 -50.55 39.35
C SER A 50 -45.82 -50.71 38.23
N GLU A 51 -44.53 -50.84 38.56
CA GLU A 51 -43.46 -50.87 37.56
C GLU A 51 -43.73 -51.91 36.46
N THR A 52 -43.51 -51.53 35.20
CA THR A 52 -43.67 -52.42 34.05
C THR A 52 -42.33 -52.54 33.35
N THR A 53 -41.86 -53.77 33.24
CA THR A 53 -40.59 -54.10 32.60
C THR A 53 -40.81 -55.16 31.53
N PHE A 54 -40.43 -54.86 30.31
CA PHE A 54 -40.35 -55.83 29.21
C PHE A 54 -38.88 -56.26 29.11
N THR A 55 -38.61 -57.56 29.17
CA THR A 55 -37.25 -58.09 29.16
C THR A 55 -37.15 -59.32 28.28
N ASP A 56 -36.74 -59.11 27.03
CA ASP A 56 -36.64 -60.22 26.09
C ASP A 56 -35.20 -60.58 25.75
N HIS A 57 -34.94 -61.89 25.84
CA HIS A 57 -33.64 -62.48 25.59
C HIS A 57 -33.71 -63.46 24.42
N VAL A 58 -33.40 -62.98 23.22
CA VAL A 58 -33.45 -63.79 21.99
C VAL A 58 -32.05 -64.19 21.55
N GLN A 59 -31.78 -65.49 21.47
CA GLN A 59 -30.48 -66.03 21.05
C GLN A 59 -30.51 -66.70 19.68
N ARG A 60 -29.60 -66.30 18.78
CA ARG A 60 -29.32 -66.90 17.47
C ARG A 60 -30.57 -67.09 16.56
N PRO A 61 -31.45 -66.09 16.40
CA PRO A 61 -32.65 -66.25 15.58
C PRO A 61 -32.29 -66.38 14.10
N ARG A 62 -32.99 -67.29 13.40
CA ARG A 62 -32.84 -67.51 11.94
C ARG A 62 -33.87 -66.74 11.11
N SER A 63 -34.97 -66.34 11.73
CA SER A 63 -36.14 -65.67 11.17
C SER A 63 -36.26 -64.22 11.66
N GLN A 64 -37.19 -63.46 11.08
CA GLN A 64 -37.45 -62.08 11.50
C GLN A 64 -37.91 -62.03 12.95
N ILE A 65 -37.39 -61.04 13.70
CA ILE A 65 -37.75 -60.76 15.09
C ILE A 65 -38.34 -59.35 15.17
N THR A 66 -39.52 -59.24 15.76
CA THR A 66 -40.18 -57.94 15.98
C THR A 66 -40.67 -57.85 17.42
N PHE A 67 -40.28 -56.78 18.11
CA PHE A 67 -40.82 -56.38 19.42
C PHE A 67 -41.80 -55.23 19.16
N THR A 68 -43.01 -55.32 19.71
CA THR A 68 -44.05 -54.30 19.49
C THR A 68 -44.86 -54.09 20.74
N ASP A 69 -44.47 -53.08 21.51
CA ASP A 69 -45.10 -52.82 22.79
C ASP A 69 -45.92 -51.53 22.78
N HIS A 70 -47.13 -51.62 23.32
CA HIS A 70 -48.09 -50.53 23.39
C HIS A 70 -48.48 -50.28 24.84
N VAL A 71 -47.91 -49.21 25.41
CA VAL A 71 -48.17 -48.81 26.80
C VAL A 71 -49.00 -47.53 26.83
N HIS A 72 -50.23 -47.64 27.34
CA HIS A 72 -51.16 -46.51 27.40
C HIS A 72 -51.36 -46.01 28.83
N ARG A 73 -51.08 -44.71 29.06
CA ARG A 73 -51.27 -43.97 30.33
C ARG A 73 -50.61 -44.62 31.56
N PRO A 74 -49.30 -44.96 31.52
CA PRO A 74 -48.62 -45.53 32.68
C PRO A 74 -48.48 -44.51 33.81
N ARG A 75 -48.66 -44.98 35.06
CA ARG A 75 -48.44 -44.19 36.29
C ARG A 75 -47.09 -44.46 36.97
N SER A 76 -46.47 -45.59 36.65
CA SER A 76 -45.25 -46.18 37.21
C SER A 76 -44.13 -46.28 36.18
N GLN A 77 -42.89 -46.53 36.62
CA GLN A 77 -41.74 -46.61 35.69
C GLN A 77 -41.96 -47.66 34.61
N ILE A 78 -41.58 -47.32 33.37
CA ILE A 78 -41.63 -48.22 32.22
C ILE A 78 -40.22 -48.42 31.69
N THR A 79 -39.80 -49.68 31.60
CA THR A 79 -38.49 -50.07 31.06
C THR A 79 -38.66 -51.13 29.97
N PHE A 80 -38.15 -50.84 28.78
CA PHE A 80 -37.98 -51.82 27.69
C PHE A 80 -36.52 -52.25 27.70
N ARG A 81 -36.27 -53.56 27.75
CA ARG A 81 -34.93 -54.12 27.92
C ARG A 81 -34.74 -55.36 27.07
N ASP A 82 -34.40 -55.14 25.82
CA ASP A 82 -34.27 -56.26 24.90
C ASP A 82 -32.83 -56.57 24.55
N HIS A 83 -32.50 -57.87 24.50
CA HIS A 83 -31.17 -58.34 24.19
C HIS A 83 -31.20 -59.44 23.13
N VAL A 84 -30.86 -59.06 21.89
CA VAL A 84 -30.83 -59.95 20.74
C VAL A 84 -29.40 -60.34 20.38
N GLN A 85 -29.09 -61.64 20.42
CA GLN A 85 -27.78 -62.18 20.06
C GLN A 85 -27.76 -62.84 18.69
N ARG A 86 -26.82 -62.42 17.84
CA ARG A 86 -26.46 -63.06 16.55
C ARG A 86 -27.67 -63.28 15.61
N PRO A 87 -28.55 -62.28 15.38
CA PRO A 87 -29.69 -62.47 14.49
C PRO A 87 -29.24 -62.63 13.03
N ARG A 88 -29.84 -63.59 12.32
CA ARG A 88 -29.60 -63.81 10.88
C ARG A 88 -30.57 -63.05 9.99
N SER A 89 -31.74 -62.70 10.48
CA SER A 89 -32.82 -61.99 9.77
C SER A 89 -33.13 -60.66 10.45
N GLN A 90 -34.08 -59.90 9.92
CA GLN A 90 -34.37 -58.53 10.37
C GLN A 90 -34.76 -58.50 11.86
N THR A 91 -34.35 -57.43 12.56
CA THR A 91 -34.72 -57.16 13.96
C THR A 91 -35.32 -55.77 14.04
N THR A 92 -36.53 -55.66 14.58
CA THR A 92 -37.25 -54.40 14.71
C THR A 92 -37.78 -54.24 16.13
N PHE A 93 -37.48 -53.09 16.75
CA PHE A 93 -38.08 -52.63 18.02
C PHE A 93 -39.08 -51.53 17.67
N ARG A 94 -40.29 -51.61 18.23
CA ARG A 94 -41.38 -50.69 17.88
C ARG A 94 -42.24 -50.40 19.10
N ASP A 95 -41.84 -49.39 19.85
CA ASP A 95 -42.52 -49.10 21.09
C ASP A 95 -43.32 -47.80 21.04
N HIS A 96 -44.52 -47.86 21.60
CA HIS A 96 -45.43 -46.73 21.62
C HIS A 96 -45.94 -46.46 23.03
N VAL A 97 -45.46 -45.37 23.63
CA VAL A 97 -45.87 -44.95 24.98
C VAL A 97 -46.71 -43.67 24.94
N GLN A 98 -47.94 -43.76 25.43
CA GLN A 98 -48.86 -42.62 25.48
C GLN A 98 -49.05 -42.08 26.89
N ARG A 99 -48.87 -40.76 27.04
CA ARG A 99 -49.22 -39.98 28.26
C ARG A 99 -48.62 -40.55 29.56
N PRO A 100 -47.32 -40.84 29.62
CA PRO A 100 -46.67 -41.37 30.81
C PRO A 100 -46.58 -40.30 31.90
N ARG A 101 -46.78 -40.70 33.16
CA ARG A 101 -46.60 -39.84 34.34
C ARG A 101 -45.23 -40.00 35.03
N SER A 102 -44.51 -41.05 34.68
CA SER A 102 -43.31 -41.61 35.31
C SER A 102 -42.18 -41.73 34.29
N GLN A 103 -40.98 -42.15 34.74
CA GLN A 103 -39.81 -42.30 33.87
C GLN A 103 -40.05 -43.40 32.81
N ILE A 104 -39.54 -43.15 31.59
CA ILE A 104 -39.48 -44.15 30.51
C ILE A 104 -38.03 -44.34 30.11
N THR A 105 -37.62 -45.60 30.02
CA THR A 105 -36.30 -46.00 29.54
C THR A 105 -36.43 -47.08 28.46
N PHE A 106 -35.86 -46.83 27.29
CA PHE A 106 -35.61 -47.83 26.25
C PHE A 106 -34.14 -48.25 26.35
N LYS A 107 -33.86 -49.55 26.41
CA LYS A 107 -32.51 -50.07 26.65
C LYS A 107 -32.27 -51.35 25.85
N ASP A 108 -32.01 -51.15 24.57
CA ASP A 108 -31.90 -52.28 23.65
C ASP A 108 -30.45 -52.59 23.28
N HIS A 109 -30.14 -53.88 23.21
CA HIS A 109 -28.81 -54.37 22.93
C HIS A 109 -28.80 -55.47 21.87
N VAL A 110 -28.28 -55.15 20.68
CA VAL A 110 -28.19 -56.09 19.56
C VAL A 110 -26.73 -56.46 19.28
N GLN A 111 -26.41 -57.74 19.41
CA GLN A 111 -25.06 -58.26 19.15
C GLN A 111 -24.95 -58.96 17.80
N ARG A 112 -23.99 -58.55 16.98
CA ARG A 112 -23.55 -59.20 15.73
C ARG A 112 -24.71 -59.47 14.73
N PRO A 113 -25.59 -58.49 14.43
CA PRO A 113 -26.67 -58.72 13.48
C PRO A 113 -26.13 -58.91 12.05
N ARG A 114 -26.68 -59.89 11.34
CA ARG A 114 -26.40 -60.14 9.91
C ARG A 114 -27.38 -59.47 8.96
N SER A 115 -28.51 -58.97 9.47
CA SER A 115 -29.59 -58.35 8.72
C SER A 115 -29.96 -57.00 9.35
N LYS A 116 -30.90 -56.27 8.75
CA LYS A 116 -31.29 -54.92 9.15
C LYS A 116 -31.75 -54.88 10.61
N THR A 117 -31.33 -53.84 11.34
CA THR A 117 -31.77 -53.54 12.71
C THR A 117 -32.41 -52.15 12.74
N THR A 118 -33.63 -52.06 13.26
CA THR A 118 -34.39 -50.79 13.32
C THR A 118 -34.96 -50.59 14.73
N PHE A 119 -34.72 -49.42 15.32
CA PHE A 119 -35.37 -48.92 16.53
C PHE A 119 -36.36 -47.83 16.12
N LYS A 120 -37.58 -47.88 16.63
CA LYS A 120 -38.66 -46.99 16.21
C LYS A 120 -39.59 -46.67 17.37
N ASP A 121 -39.18 -45.69 18.16
CA ASP A 121 -39.88 -45.40 19.41
C ASP A 121 -40.66 -44.10 19.34
N HIS A 122 -41.88 -44.14 19.88
CA HIS A 122 -42.79 -43.01 19.86
C HIS A 122 -43.36 -42.72 21.23
N VAL A 123 -42.98 -41.56 21.79
CA VAL A 123 -43.43 -41.13 23.12
C VAL A 123 -44.27 -39.86 23.02
N GLN A 124 -45.54 -39.96 23.41
CA GLN A 124 -46.48 -38.83 23.40
C GLN A 124 -46.69 -38.23 24.77
N ARG A 125 -46.45 -36.91 24.88
CA ARG A 125 -46.78 -36.06 26.03
C ARG A 125 -46.18 -36.56 27.36
N PRO A 126 -44.87 -36.87 27.44
CA PRO A 126 -44.29 -37.35 28.69
C PRO A 126 -44.24 -36.24 29.74
N ARG A 127 -44.66 -36.59 30.97
CA ARG A 127 -44.55 -35.69 32.14
C ARG A 127 -43.22 -35.81 32.87
N SER A 128 -42.53 -36.94 32.72
CA SER A 128 -41.29 -37.27 33.40
C SER A 128 -40.18 -37.57 32.39
N LYS A 129 -38.97 -37.91 32.88
CA LYS A 129 -37.79 -38.13 32.05
C LYS A 129 -38.01 -39.24 31.01
N THR A 130 -37.54 -39.02 29.79
CA THR A 130 -37.54 -40.01 28.71
C THR A 130 -36.10 -40.24 28.25
N THR A 131 -35.65 -41.49 28.26
CA THR A 131 -34.28 -41.88 27.90
C THR A 131 -34.31 -43.00 26.87
N PHE A 132 -33.60 -42.80 25.75
CA PHE A 132 -33.31 -43.83 24.75
C PHE A 132 -31.84 -44.22 24.89
N LYS A 133 -31.55 -45.52 24.96
CA LYS A 133 -30.20 -46.03 25.21
C LYS A 133 -29.94 -47.32 24.44
N ASP A 134 -29.67 -47.15 23.16
CA ASP A 134 -29.56 -48.29 22.27
C ASP A 134 -28.11 -48.60 21.90
N HIS A 135 -27.80 -49.89 21.84
CA HIS A 135 -26.45 -50.36 21.62
C HIS A 135 -26.38 -51.50 20.61
N VAL A 136 -25.71 -51.23 19.48
CA VAL A 136 -25.53 -52.22 18.40
C VAL A 136 -24.07 -52.56 18.21
N GLN A 137 -23.73 -53.84 18.39
CA GLN A 137 -22.38 -54.34 18.24
C GLN A 137 -22.17 -55.08 16.91
N ARG A 138 -21.16 -54.65 16.15
CA ARG A 138 -20.64 -55.29 14.94
C ARG A 138 -21.73 -55.61 13.89
N PRO A 139 -22.61 -54.65 13.53
CA PRO A 139 -23.64 -54.92 12.53
C PRO A 139 -23.03 -55.14 11.14
N ARG A 140 -23.55 -56.13 10.42
CA ARG A 140 -23.20 -56.41 9.02
C ARG A 140 -24.15 -55.77 8.01
N SER A 141 -25.29 -55.26 8.47
CA SER A 141 -26.36 -54.67 7.65
C SER A 141 -26.81 -53.34 8.25
N GLU A 142 -27.74 -52.66 7.58
CA GLU A 142 -28.23 -51.33 7.96
C GLU A 142 -28.70 -51.27 9.42
N THR A 143 -28.34 -50.21 10.13
CA THR A 143 -28.81 -49.89 11.48
C THR A 143 -29.47 -48.52 11.48
N THR A 144 -30.69 -48.44 11.99
CA THR A 144 -31.50 -47.21 11.96
C THR A 144 -32.15 -46.95 13.31
N PHE A 145 -31.94 -45.75 13.86
CA PHE A 145 -32.62 -45.22 15.05
C PHE A 145 -33.60 -44.14 14.59
N LYS A 146 -34.85 -44.20 15.05
CA LYS A 146 -35.95 -43.32 14.59
C LYS A 146 -36.88 -42.97 15.74
N ASP A 147 -36.46 -42.01 16.54
CA ASP A 147 -37.19 -41.69 17.75
C ASP A 147 -37.98 -40.39 17.64
N HIS A 148 -39.20 -40.42 18.17
CA HIS A 148 -40.12 -39.29 18.08
C HIS A 148 -40.77 -38.97 19.43
N VAL A 149 -40.46 -37.78 19.94
CA VAL A 149 -40.99 -37.30 21.24
C VAL A 149 -41.83 -36.04 21.04
N GLN A 150 -43.12 -36.15 21.40
CA GLN A 150 -44.05 -35.03 21.30
C GLN A 150 -44.32 -34.37 22.64
N ARG A 151 -44.11 -33.04 22.69
CA ARG A 151 -44.47 -32.16 23.82
C ARG A 151 -43.93 -32.64 25.18
N PRO A 152 -42.63 -32.95 25.33
CA PRO A 152 -42.09 -33.37 26.61
C PRO A 152 -42.10 -32.22 27.62
N ARG A 153 -42.52 -32.52 28.86
CA ARG A 153 -42.46 -31.59 30.00
C ARG A 153 -41.17 -31.72 30.81
N SER A 154 -40.43 -32.81 30.66
CA SER A 154 -39.21 -33.12 31.39
C SER A 154 -38.05 -33.42 30.43
N GLU A 155 -36.87 -33.74 30.97
CA GLU A 155 -35.66 -33.98 30.17
C GLU A 155 -35.85 -35.15 29.19
N THR A 156 -35.37 -34.95 27.96
CA THR A 156 -35.33 -35.97 26.90
C THR A 156 -33.88 -36.20 26.49
N THR A 157 -33.41 -37.43 26.58
CA THR A 157 -32.04 -37.81 26.23
C THR A 157 -32.03 -38.99 25.26
N PHE A 158 -31.33 -38.84 24.15
CA PHE A 158 -31.00 -39.90 23.20
C PHE A 158 -29.53 -40.27 23.38
N THR A 159 -29.19 -41.56 23.43
CA THR A 159 -27.82 -42.03 23.67
C THR A 159 -27.58 -43.34 22.95
N ASP A 160 -27.24 -43.22 21.67
CA ASP A 160 -27.11 -44.37 20.81
C ASP A 160 -25.66 -44.69 20.51
N HIS A 161 -25.31 -45.97 20.56
CA HIS A 161 -23.94 -46.41 20.41
C HIS A 161 -23.80 -47.57 19.42
N VAL A 162 -23.08 -47.33 18.32
CA VAL A 162 -22.83 -48.33 17.30
C VAL A 162 -21.34 -48.66 17.21
N HIS A 163 -21.00 -49.90 17.54
CA HIS A 163 -19.63 -50.39 17.54
C HIS A 163 -19.30 -51.20 16.28
N ARG A 164 -18.30 -50.75 15.51
CA ARG A 164 -17.75 -51.41 14.30
C ARG A 164 -18.78 -51.76 13.22
N PRO A 165 -19.61 -50.81 12.75
CA PRO A 165 -20.57 -51.09 11.68
C PRO A 165 -19.88 -51.35 10.34
N ARG A 166 -20.38 -52.35 9.61
CA ARG A 166 -19.97 -52.68 8.23
C ARG A 166 -20.95 -52.19 7.16
N SER A 167 -22.07 -51.60 7.56
CA SER A 167 -23.15 -51.11 6.69
C SER A 167 -23.67 -49.77 7.21
N GLU A 168 -24.61 -49.16 6.48
CA GLU A 168 -25.11 -47.82 6.78
C GLU A 168 -25.69 -47.71 8.21
N THR A 169 -25.39 -46.60 8.87
CA THR A 169 -25.91 -46.26 10.21
C THR A 169 -26.60 -44.91 10.11
N THR A 170 -27.85 -44.84 10.53
CA THR A 170 -28.65 -43.61 10.52
C THR A 170 -29.27 -43.36 11.90
N PHE A 171 -29.10 -42.16 12.40
CA PHE A 171 -29.77 -41.62 13.59
C PHE A 171 -30.73 -40.54 13.12
N ARG A 172 -31.99 -40.59 13.56
CA ARG A 172 -33.02 -39.67 13.10
C ARG A 172 -34.02 -39.37 14.20
N ASP A 173 -33.72 -38.32 14.96
CA ASP A 173 -34.53 -37.98 16.11
C ASP A 173 -35.33 -36.69 15.91
N HIS A 174 -36.56 -36.71 16.42
CA HIS A 174 -37.48 -35.60 16.26
C HIS A 174 -38.19 -35.25 17.56
N VAL A 175 -37.96 -34.02 18.04
CA VAL A 175 -38.54 -33.50 19.28
C VAL A 175 -39.39 -32.26 19.01
N GLN A 176 -40.69 -32.38 19.29
CA GLN A 176 -41.64 -31.29 19.11
C GLN A 176 -41.95 -30.57 20.41
N ARG A 177 -41.76 -29.25 20.43
CA ARG A 177 -42.19 -28.32 21.50
C ARG A 177 -41.70 -28.73 22.90
N PRO A 178 -40.39 -29.03 23.10
CA PRO A 178 -39.89 -29.39 24.42
C PRO A 178 -39.95 -28.19 25.38
N ARG A 179 -40.43 -28.44 26.61
CA ARG A 179 -40.40 -27.45 27.70
C ARG A 179 -39.13 -27.53 28.54
N SER A 180 -38.44 -28.66 28.50
CA SER A 180 -37.24 -28.96 29.29
C SER A 180 -36.07 -29.30 28.37
N LYS A 181 -34.91 -29.61 28.97
CA LYS A 181 -33.66 -29.86 28.25
C LYS A 181 -33.79 -31.05 27.30
N THR A 182 -33.24 -30.91 26.09
CA THR A 182 -33.15 -31.97 25.08
C THR A 182 -31.70 -32.19 24.71
N THR A 183 -31.23 -33.44 24.76
CA THR A 183 -29.83 -33.80 24.49
C THR A 183 -29.76 -35.02 23.59
N PHE A 184 -29.03 -34.90 22.49
CA PHE A 184 -28.67 -35.99 21.57
C PHE A 184 -27.20 -36.36 21.79
N LYS A 185 -26.86 -37.65 21.84
CA LYS A 185 -25.51 -38.14 22.16
C LYS A 185 -25.21 -39.42 21.39
N ASP A 186 -24.90 -39.27 20.11
CA ASP A 186 -24.72 -40.44 19.27
C ASP A 186 -23.24 -40.74 19.07
N HIS A 187 -22.89 -42.01 19.21
CA HIS A 187 -21.51 -42.47 19.16
C HIS A 187 -21.32 -43.62 18.19
N VAL A 188 -20.49 -43.39 17.16
CA VAL A 188 -20.09 -44.42 16.20
C VAL A 188 -18.60 -44.71 16.28
N GLN A 189 -18.28 -45.94 16.66
CA GLN A 189 -16.90 -46.39 16.81
C GLN A 189 -16.48 -47.26 15.61
N ARG A 190 -15.48 -46.79 14.83
CA ARG A 190 -14.85 -47.58 13.74
C ARG A 190 -15.81 -48.02 12.63
N SER A 191 -16.51 -47.08 11.98
CA SER A 191 -17.38 -47.39 10.84
C SER A 191 -16.61 -47.70 9.55
N ARG A 192 -17.12 -48.66 8.78
CA ARG A 192 -16.67 -48.97 7.41
C ARG A 192 -17.65 -48.49 6.33
N SER A 193 -18.73 -47.83 6.73
CA SER A 193 -19.88 -47.50 5.88
C SER A 193 -20.46 -46.14 6.26
N LYS A 194 -21.41 -45.65 5.46
CA LYS A 194 -22.01 -44.33 5.59
C LYS A 194 -22.63 -44.15 6.98
N THR A 195 -22.41 -42.99 7.60
CA THR A 195 -22.99 -42.61 8.89
C THR A 195 -23.69 -41.27 8.74
N THR A 196 -24.96 -41.21 9.14
CA THR A 196 -25.78 -40.00 9.04
C THR A 196 -26.45 -39.73 10.38
N PHE A 197 -26.31 -38.51 10.90
CA PHE A 197 -27.03 -37.98 12.06
C PHE A 197 -28.01 -36.91 11.54
N THR A 198 -29.26 -36.94 11.97
CA THR A 198 -30.29 -36.03 11.47
C THR A 198 -31.32 -35.71 12.54
N ASP A 199 -31.09 -34.60 13.24
CA ASP A 199 -31.92 -34.24 14.38
C ASP A 199 -32.75 -32.97 14.14
N HIS A 200 -33.99 -33.02 14.60
CA HIS A 200 -34.96 -31.96 14.39
C HIS A 200 -35.63 -31.54 15.70
N VAL A 201 -35.43 -30.28 16.10
CA VAL A 201 -36.07 -29.71 17.29
C VAL A 201 -36.91 -28.49 16.94
N GLN A 202 -38.21 -28.60 17.17
CA GLN A 202 -39.16 -27.53 16.87
C GLN A 202 -39.61 -26.79 18.13
N ARG A 203 -39.45 -25.46 18.12
CA ARG A 203 -39.94 -24.51 19.13
C ARG A 203 -39.48 -24.86 20.57
N PRO A 204 -38.19 -25.12 20.83
CA PRO A 204 -37.73 -25.43 22.18
C PRO A 204 -37.84 -24.21 23.10
N ARG A 205 -38.33 -24.44 24.33
CA ARG A 205 -38.36 -23.44 25.41
C ARG A 205 -37.18 -23.57 26.38
N SER A 206 -36.42 -24.65 26.30
CA SER A 206 -35.24 -24.92 27.14
C SER A 206 -34.01 -25.24 26.28
N GLN A 207 -32.88 -25.54 26.94
CA GLN A 207 -31.62 -25.81 26.26
C GLN A 207 -31.72 -27.04 25.33
N THR A 208 -31.17 -26.90 24.12
CA THR A 208 -31.00 -28.00 23.16
C THR A 208 -29.51 -28.21 22.90
N THR A 209 -29.07 -29.45 22.91
CA THR A 209 -27.65 -29.80 22.74
C THR A 209 -27.49 -31.06 21.89
N PHE A 210 -26.75 -30.93 20.79
CA PHE A 210 -26.34 -32.03 19.91
C PHE A 210 -24.87 -32.36 20.21
N LYS A 211 -24.53 -33.65 20.32
CA LYS A 211 -23.19 -34.12 20.74
C LYS A 211 -22.83 -35.40 20.03
N ASP A 212 -22.49 -35.30 18.75
CA ASP A 212 -22.24 -36.48 17.97
C ASP A 212 -20.74 -36.77 17.84
N HIS A 213 -20.40 -38.06 17.93
CA HIS A 213 -19.00 -38.49 17.95
C HIS A 213 -18.73 -39.68 17.03
N VAL A 214 -17.83 -39.47 16.07
CA VAL A 214 -17.35 -40.52 15.16
C VAL A 214 -15.85 -40.71 15.35
N GLN A 215 -15.45 -41.86 15.91
CA GLN A 215 -14.07 -42.07 16.37
C GLN A 215 -13.08 -42.48 15.24
N ARG A 216 -13.58 -43.21 14.24
CA ARG A 216 -12.86 -43.59 13.00
C ARG A 216 -13.92 -43.93 11.95
N SER A 217 -13.85 -43.35 10.75
CA SER A 217 -14.74 -43.70 9.63
C SER A 217 -13.94 -43.99 8.35
N ARG A 218 -14.39 -44.98 7.58
CA ARG A 218 -13.85 -45.27 6.22
C ARG A 218 -14.79 -44.86 5.08
N SER A 219 -15.92 -44.24 5.40
CA SER A 219 -16.97 -43.84 4.46
C SER A 219 -17.59 -42.50 4.88
N LYS A 220 -18.50 -41.98 4.06
CA LYS A 220 -19.11 -40.65 4.23
C LYS A 220 -19.75 -40.50 5.62
N THR A 221 -19.47 -39.38 6.28
CA THR A 221 -20.11 -38.97 7.54
C THR A 221 -20.86 -37.66 7.33
N THR A 222 -22.10 -37.55 7.78
CA THR A 222 -22.92 -36.35 7.64
C THR A 222 -23.69 -36.07 8.92
N PHE A 223 -23.55 -34.85 9.45
CA PHE A 223 -24.34 -34.30 10.57
C PHE A 223 -25.30 -33.28 9.99
N THR A 224 -26.56 -33.27 10.42
CA THR A 224 -27.59 -32.39 9.87
C THR A 224 -28.62 -32.05 10.93
N ASP A 225 -28.41 -30.92 11.61
CA ASP A 225 -29.26 -30.53 12.73
C ASP A 225 -30.09 -29.29 12.43
N HIS A 226 -31.36 -29.34 12.82
CA HIS A 226 -32.32 -28.29 12.54
C HIS A 226 -33.05 -27.83 13.80
N VAL A 227 -32.88 -26.56 14.15
CA VAL A 227 -33.58 -25.93 15.27
C VAL A 227 -34.42 -24.74 14.82
N GLN A 228 -35.73 -24.88 15.00
CA GLN A 228 -36.71 -23.87 14.59
C GLN A 228 -37.24 -23.08 15.80
N ARG A 229 -37.12 -21.75 15.75
CA ARG A 229 -37.66 -20.79 16.72
C ARG A 229 -37.25 -21.08 18.19
N PRO A 230 -35.95 -21.29 18.49
CA PRO A 230 -35.52 -21.51 19.86
C PRO A 230 -35.71 -20.25 20.72
N ARG A 231 -36.16 -20.45 21.97
CA ARG A 231 -36.22 -19.40 23.00
C ARG A 231 -35.09 -19.48 24.03
N SER A 232 -34.31 -20.57 24.01
CA SER A 232 -33.24 -20.87 24.96
C SER A 232 -31.98 -21.36 24.23
N LYS A 233 -30.86 -21.50 24.94
CA LYS A 233 -29.54 -21.79 24.37
C LYS A 233 -29.57 -23.03 23.46
N THR A 234 -28.99 -22.90 22.26
CA THR A 234 -28.77 -24.02 21.32
C THR A 234 -27.27 -24.23 21.14
N THR A 235 -26.83 -25.48 21.20
CA THR A 235 -25.41 -25.84 21.04
C THR A 235 -25.27 -27.08 20.17
N PHE A 236 -24.51 -26.97 19.09
CA PHE A 236 -24.06 -28.07 18.23
C PHE A 236 -22.60 -28.36 18.59
N LYS A 237 -22.24 -29.63 18.74
CA LYS A 237 -20.90 -30.01 19.20
C LYS A 237 -20.50 -31.36 18.63
N ASP A 238 -20.00 -31.34 17.41
CA ASP A 238 -19.67 -32.58 16.72
C ASP A 238 -18.16 -32.84 16.72
N HIS A 239 -17.82 -34.13 16.78
CA HIS A 239 -16.43 -34.55 16.82
C HIS A 239 -16.17 -35.74 15.91
N VAL A 240 -15.26 -35.55 14.95
CA VAL A 240 -14.80 -36.60 14.04
C VAL A 240 -13.31 -36.80 14.20
N HIS A 241 -12.92 -38.00 14.61
CA HIS A 241 -11.54 -38.42 14.65
C HIS A 241 -11.27 -39.44 13.53
N ARG A 242 -10.19 -39.21 12.77
CA ARG A 242 -9.68 -40.06 11.69
C ARG A 242 -10.77 -40.54 10.70
N SER A 243 -11.24 -39.64 9.84
CA SER A 243 -12.06 -40.01 8.67
C SER A 243 -11.19 -40.30 7.44
N ARG A 244 -11.56 -41.30 6.64
CA ARG A 244 -10.95 -41.59 5.31
C ARG A 244 -11.84 -41.21 4.12
N SER A 245 -12.97 -40.55 4.38
CA SER A 245 -13.96 -40.17 3.37
C SER A 245 -14.60 -38.83 3.74
N LYS A 246 -15.49 -38.33 2.87
CA LYS A 246 -16.11 -37.01 3.00
C LYS A 246 -16.83 -36.85 4.35
N THR A 247 -16.59 -35.73 5.02
CA THR A 247 -17.28 -35.33 6.26
C THR A 247 -17.99 -34.00 6.01
N THR A 248 -19.27 -33.92 6.37
CA THR A 248 -20.10 -32.72 6.21
C THR A 248 -20.82 -32.42 7.52
N PHE A 249 -20.76 -31.18 7.98
CA PHE A 249 -21.57 -30.61 9.07
C PHE A 249 -22.54 -29.62 8.44
N LYS A 250 -23.81 -29.64 8.85
CA LYS A 250 -24.87 -28.83 8.22
C LYS A 250 -25.92 -28.44 9.23
N ASP A 251 -25.70 -27.31 9.90
CA ASP A 251 -26.59 -26.88 10.97
C ASP A 251 -27.44 -25.67 10.59
N HIS A 252 -28.70 -25.72 10.98
CA HIS A 252 -29.68 -24.71 10.63
C HIS A 252 -30.43 -24.19 11.85
N VAL A 253 -30.29 -22.89 12.11
CA VAL A 253 -31.06 -22.19 13.15
C VAL A 253 -31.87 -21.06 12.54
N HIS A 254 -33.19 -21.12 12.77
CA HIS A 254 -34.11 -20.14 12.22
C HIS A 254 -34.91 -19.43 13.31
N ARG A 255 -34.94 -18.08 13.25
CA ARG A 255 -35.67 -17.19 14.16
C ARG A 255 -35.32 -17.39 15.65
N SER A 256 -34.04 -17.50 15.96
CA SER A 256 -33.56 -17.61 17.34
C SER A 256 -33.77 -16.33 18.16
N ARG A 257 -34.20 -16.49 19.42
CA ARG A 257 -34.23 -15.44 20.46
C ARG A 257 -33.20 -15.68 21.57
N SER A 258 -32.23 -16.55 21.34
CA SER A 258 -31.28 -17.04 22.35
C SER A 258 -29.89 -17.27 21.76
N LYS A 259 -28.90 -17.45 22.64
CA LYS A 259 -27.52 -17.72 22.24
C LYS A 259 -27.43 -19.02 21.41
N THR A 260 -26.78 -18.95 20.26
CA THR A 260 -26.50 -20.09 19.37
C THR A 260 -24.99 -20.31 19.28
N THR A 261 -24.56 -21.56 19.38
CA THR A 261 -23.14 -21.91 19.31
C THR A 261 -22.96 -23.18 18.48
N PHE A 262 -22.11 -23.09 17.47
CA PHE A 262 -21.66 -24.20 16.63
C PHE A 262 -20.21 -24.49 17.01
N LYS A 263 -19.84 -25.76 17.22
CA LYS A 263 -18.52 -26.10 17.76
C LYS A 263 -17.99 -27.46 17.29
N ASP A 264 -17.38 -27.48 16.11
CA ASP A 264 -16.99 -28.74 15.50
C ASP A 264 -15.48 -29.02 15.57
N HIS A 265 -15.14 -30.30 15.74
CA HIS A 265 -13.75 -30.74 15.87
C HIS A 265 -13.46 -31.89 14.92
N VAL A 266 -12.49 -31.69 14.04
CA VAL A 266 -12.07 -32.73 13.08
C VAL A 266 -10.58 -32.99 13.20
N HIS A 267 -10.21 -34.22 13.54
CA HIS A 267 -8.81 -34.64 13.69
C HIS A 267 -8.41 -35.66 12.64
N ARG A 268 -7.32 -35.36 11.91
CA ARG A 268 -6.72 -36.20 10.87
C ARG A 268 -7.72 -36.68 9.78
N PRO A 269 -8.52 -35.79 9.15
CA PRO A 269 -9.32 -36.19 8.00
C PRO A 269 -8.41 -36.47 6.79
N ARG A 270 -8.73 -37.50 6.00
CA ARG A 270 -8.03 -37.82 4.75
C ARG A 270 -8.82 -37.47 3.49
N SER A 271 -10.05 -36.98 3.62
CA SER A 271 -10.92 -36.58 2.49
C SER A 271 -11.65 -35.26 2.80
N LYS A 272 -12.37 -34.72 1.80
CA LYS A 272 -13.00 -33.38 1.88
C LYS A 272 -13.83 -33.22 3.17
N THR A 273 -13.58 -32.14 3.91
CA THR A 273 -14.36 -31.73 5.09
C THR A 273 -15.07 -30.42 4.77
N THR A 274 -16.34 -30.31 5.11
CA THR A 274 -17.14 -29.09 4.85
C THR A 274 -18.02 -28.79 6.06
N PHE A 275 -17.93 -27.55 6.55
CA PHE A 275 -18.80 -26.98 7.58
C PHE A 275 -19.75 -26.01 6.88
N THR A 276 -21.04 -26.06 7.20
CA THR A 276 -22.05 -25.25 6.50
C THR A 276 -23.17 -24.86 7.45
N ASP A 277 -23.02 -23.70 8.10
CA ASP A 277 -23.99 -23.28 9.09
C ASP A 277 -24.84 -22.10 8.62
N HIS A 278 -26.14 -22.18 8.92
CA HIS A 278 -27.12 -21.20 8.49
C HIS A 278 -27.89 -20.62 9.67
N VAL A 279 -27.76 -19.32 9.87
CA VAL A 279 -28.52 -18.59 10.90
C VAL A 279 -29.35 -17.49 10.27
N HIS A 280 -30.67 -17.60 10.38
CA HIS A 280 -31.61 -16.60 9.86
C HIS A 280 -32.39 -15.93 11.00
N ARG A 281 -32.33 -14.59 11.04
CA ARG A 281 -33.05 -13.72 12.00
C ARG A 281 -32.78 -14.07 13.47
N SER A 282 -31.52 -14.05 13.89
CA SER A 282 -31.16 -14.15 15.31
C SER A 282 -31.31 -12.81 16.04
N ARG A 283 -31.82 -12.86 17.28
CA ARG A 283 -31.91 -11.70 18.19
C ARG A 283 -30.91 -11.76 19.35
N SER A 284 -29.95 -12.67 19.29
CA SER A 284 -28.98 -12.92 20.35
C SER A 284 -27.62 -13.32 19.76
N LYS A 285 -26.60 -13.45 20.62
CA LYS A 285 -25.23 -13.77 20.22
C LYS A 285 -25.16 -15.08 19.45
N THR A 286 -24.47 -15.06 18.31
CA THR A 286 -24.19 -16.24 17.47
C THR A 286 -22.68 -16.42 17.40
N THR A 287 -22.20 -17.65 17.59
CA THR A 287 -20.77 -17.99 17.57
C THR A 287 -20.57 -19.29 16.80
N PHE A 288 -19.66 -19.26 15.82
CA PHE A 288 -19.16 -20.41 15.07
C PHE A 288 -17.72 -20.66 15.51
N THR A 289 -17.33 -21.91 15.75
CA THR A 289 -15.99 -22.24 16.26
C THR A 289 -15.55 -23.62 15.81
N ASP A 290 -14.76 -23.66 14.73
CA ASP A 290 -14.33 -24.93 14.16
C ASP A 290 -12.84 -25.19 14.31
N HIS A 291 -12.50 -26.43 14.64
CA HIS A 291 -11.12 -26.86 14.85
C HIS A 291 -10.76 -28.05 13.96
N VAL A 292 -9.85 -27.84 13.01
CA VAL A 292 -9.35 -28.90 12.13
C VAL A 292 -7.85 -29.14 12.29
N ARG A 293 -7.48 -30.36 12.69
CA ARG A 293 -6.07 -30.72 12.97
C ARG A 293 -5.55 -31.79 12.02
N ARG A 294 -4.43 -31.48 11.35
CA ARG A 294 -3.66 -32.37 10.45
C ARG A 294 -4.49 -32.96 9.28
N PRO A 295 -5.25 -32.15 8.53
CA PRO A 295 -6.00 -32.61 7.37
C PRO A 295 -5.08 -32.95 6.19
N ARG A 296 -5.43 -34.01 5.43
CA ARG A 296 -4.73 -34.42 4.20
C ARG A 296 -5.51 -34.11 2.92
N SER A 297 -6.56 -33.31 3.03
CA SER A 297 -7.60 -33.10 2.01
C SER A 297 -8.22 -31.71 2.16
N GLN A 298 -9.03 -31.31 1.18
CA GLN A 298 -9.66 -30.00 1.14
C GLN A 298 -10.57 -29.74 2.37
N ILE A 299 -10.48 -28.53 2.92
CA ILE A 299 -11.39 -28.04 3.96
C ILE A 299 -12.08 -26.78 3.45
N THR A 300 -13.38 -26.69 3.72
CA THR A 300 -14.20 -25.51 3.46
C THR A 300 -15.05 -25.20 4.68
N PHE A 301 -14.98 -23.96 5.16
CA PHE A 301 -15.91 -23.35 6.11
C PHE A 301 -16.83 -22.42 5.31
N GLU A 302 -18.14 -22.53 5.50
CA GLU A 302 -19.13 -21.75 4.75
C GLU A 302 -20.31 -21.37 5.62
N ASP A 303 -20.22 -20.23 6.30
CA ASP A 303 -21.27 -19.77 7.20
C ASP A 303 -22.12 -18.63 6.61
N HIS A 304 -23.42 -18.71 6.87
CA HIS A 304 -24.41 -17.77 6.32
C HIS A 304 -25.28 -17.19 7.42
N VAL A 305 -25.09 -15.91 7.70
CA VAL A 305 -25.86 -15.17 8.72
C VAL A 305 -26.68 -14.05 8.08
N ARG A 306 -28.00 -14.17 8.18
CA ARG A 306 -28.95 -13.22 7.61
C ARG A 306 -29.75 -12.49 8.68
N ARG A 307 -29.68 -11.16 8.66
CA ARG A 307 -30.40 -10.24 9.55
C ARG A 307 -30.14 -10.47 11.06
N PRO A 308 -28.89 -10.62 11.53
CA PRO A 308 -28.60 -10.69 12.96
C PRO A 308 -28.84 -9.33 13.63
N ARG A 309 -29.39 -9.35 14.84
CA ARG A 309 -29.55 -8.14 15.68
C ARG A 309 -28.56 -8.05 16.85
N SER A 310 -27.69 -9.04 17.02
CA SER A 310 -26.71 -9.11 18.12
C SER A 310 -25.35 -9.62 17.62
N LYS A 311 -24.31 -9.60 18.45
CA LYS A 311 -22.94 -9.93 18.07
C LYS A 311 -22.85 -11.28 17.35
N THR A 312 -22.15 -11.29 16.20
CA THR A 312 -21.82 -12.49 15.42
C THR A 312 -20.31 -12.65 15.40
N THR A 313 -19.83 -13.87 15.65
CA THR A 313 -18.39 -14.18 15.67
C THR A 313 -18.14 -15.51 14.98
N PHE A 314 -17.21 -15.50 14.04
CA PHE A 314 -16.67 -16.67 13.33
C PHE A 314 -15.24 -16.89 13.83
N THR A 315 -14.85 -18.13 14.12
CA THR A 315 -13.54 -18.43 14.70
C THR A 315 -13.04 -19.80 14.29
N ASP A 316 -12.20 -19.85 13.26
CA ASP A 316 -11.74 -21.12 12.72
C ASP A 316 -10.24 -21.36 12.93
N HIS A 317 -9.90 -22.59 13.29
CA HIS A 317 -8.53 -22.98 13.57
C HIS A 317 -8.12 -24.19 12.76
N VAL A 318 -7.15 -24.01 11.85
CA VAL A 318 -6.62 -25.09 11.02
C VAL A 318 -5.12 -25.30 11.27
N HIS A 319 -4.77 -26.46 11.82
CA HIS A 319 -3.39 -26.79 12.16
C HIS A 319 -2.79 -27.86 11.24
N ARG A 320 -1.68 -27.52 10.57
CA ARG A 320 -0.89 -28.36 9.65
C ARG A 320 -1.70 -28.95 8.47
N PRO A 321 -2.42 -28.14 7.67
CA PRO A 321 -3.10 -28.66 6.50
C PRO A 321 -2.14 -29.04 5.37
N ARG A 322 -2.40 -30.18 4.71
CA ARG A 322 -1.66 -30.65 3.53
C ARG A 322 -2.40 -30.43 2.21
N SER A 323 -3.54 -29.76 2.22
CA SER A 323 -4.40 -29.52 1.06
C SER A 323 -5.12 -28.18 1.20
N LYS A 324 -5.89 -27.79 0.17
CA LYS A 324 -6.57 -26.50 0.09
C LYS A 324 -7.47 -26.23 1.30
N THR A 325 -7.34 -25.06 1.92
CA THR A 325 -8.23 -24.58 3.00
C THR A 325 -8.95 -23.33 2.52
N THR A 326 -10.26 -23.23 2.72
CA THR A 326 -11.08 -22.10 2.29
C THR A 326 -12.04 -21.69 3.40
N PHE A 327 -12.03 -20.42 3.78
CA PHE A 327 -12.99 -19.77 4.68
C PHE A 327 -13.90 -18.89 3.82
N LYS A 328 -15.21 -18.91 4.05
CA LYS A 328 -16.18 -18.30 3.13
C LYS A 328 -17.46 -17.85 3.84
N ASP A 329 -17.40 -16.72 4.53
CA ASP A 329 -18.51 -16.29 5.36
C ASP A 329 -19.35 -15.16 4.73
N HIS A 330 -20.66 -15.24 4.94
CA HIS A 330 -21.63 -14.30 4.37
C HIS A 330 -22.51 -13.70 5.45
N VAL A 331 -22.44 -12.38 5.59
CA VAL A 331 -23.27 -11.62 6.52
C VAL A 331 -24.09 -10.58 5.79
N HIS A 332 -25.42 -10.69 5.89
CA HIS A 332 -26.33 -9.76 5.22
C HIS A 332 -27.24 -9.01 6.21
N ARG A 333 -27.21 -7.67 6.14
CA ARG A 333 -28.02 -6.74 6.95
C ARG A 333 -27.85 -6.94 8.46
N SER A 334 -26.61 -7.01 8.95
CA SER A 334 -26.33 -7.01 10.39
C SER A 334 -26.66 -5.65 11.03
N ARG A 335 -27.17 -5.69 12.26
CA ARG A 335 -27.41 -4.49 13.10
C ARG A 335 -26.50 -4.44 14.33
N SER A 336 -25.42 -5.20 14.30
CA SER A 336 -24.57 -5.52 15.45
C SER A 336 -23.16 -5.85 14.99
N LYS A 337 -22.21 -5.82 15.92
CA LYS A 337 -20.80 -6.12 15.67
C LYS A 337 -20.63 -7.51 15.03
N THR A 338 -19.86 -7.58 13.96
CA THR A 338 -19.48 -8.81 13.26
C THR A 338 -17.96 -8.94 13.30
N THR A 339 -17.46 -10.12 13.65
CA THR A 339 -16.03 -10.40 13.74
C THR A 339 -15.72 -11.75 13.10
N PHE A 340 -14.75 -11.77 12.18
CA PHE A 340 -14.16 -12.95 11.55
C PHE A 340 -12.76 -13.13 12.13
N THR A 341 -12.37 -14.35 12.49
CA THR A 341 -11.08 -14.60 13.14
C THR A 341 -10.54 -15.98 12.78
N ASP A 342 -9.65 -16.04 11.79
CA ASP A 342 -9.15 -17.31 11.31
C ASP A 342 -7.66 -17.52 11.59
N HIS A 343 -7.32 -18.73 12.03
CA HIS A 343 -5.98 -19.11 12.42
C HIS A 343 -5.49 -20.34 11.66
N VAL A 344 -4.51 -20.15 10.77
CA VAL A 344 -3.92 -21.24 9.99
C VAL A 344 -2.44 -21.40 10.31
N GLN A 345 -2.09 -22.55 10.88
CA GLN A 345 -0.70 -22.86 11.24
C GLN A 345 -0.09 -23.90 10.32
N ARG A 346 1.08 -23.58 9.75
CA ARG A 346 1.94 -24.44 8.93
C ARG A 346 1.22 -25.09 7.73
N PRO A 347 0.46 -24.34 6.90
CA PRO A 347 -0.16 -24.90 5.71
C PRO A 347 0.89 -25.30 4.67
N ARG A 348 0.65 -26.42 3.99
CA ARG A 348 1.46 -26.90 2.85
C ARG A 348 0.78 -26.69 1.49
N SER A 349 -0.45 -26.19 1.47
CA SER A 349 -1.24 -25.96 0.25
C SER A 349 -2.04 -24.65 0.34
N LYS A 350 -2.68 -24.26 -0.77
CA LYS A 350 -3.36 -22.96 -0.89
C LYS A 350 -4.34 -22.71 0.26
N THR A 351 -4.28 -21.54 0.87
CA THR A 351 -5.24 -21.06 1.88
C THR A 351 -5.93 -19.82 1.33
N THR A 352 -7.25 -19.75 1.46
CA THR A 352 -8.05 -18.64 0.95
C THR A 352 -9.07 -18.22 1.99
N PHE A 353 -9.09 -16.93 2.32
CA PHE A 353 -10.09 -16.26 3.16
C PHE A 353 -10.96 -15.43 2.23
N LYS A 354 -12.29 -15.55 2.34
CA LYS A 354 -13.21 -14.89 1.40
C LYS A 354 -14.53 -14.51 2.09
N ASP A 355 -14.57 -13.32 2.65
CA ASP A 355 -15.74 -12.88 3.38
C ASP A 355 -16.55 -11.80 2.66
N HIS A 356 -17.87 -11.90 2.81
CA HIS A 356 -18.83 -11.02 2.15
C HIS A 356 -19.81 -10.40 3.16
N VAL A 357 -19.70 -9.09 3.37
CA VAL A 357 -20.60 -8.35 4.25
C VAL A 357 -21.40 -7.28 3.50
N GLN A 358 -22.72 -7.41 3.56
CA GLN A 358 -23.66 -6.56 2.82
C GLN A 358 -24.54 -5.75 3.77
N ARG A 359 -24.50 -4.41 3.63
CA ARG A 359 -25.33 -3.43 4.35
C ARG A 359 -25.28 -3.56 5.89
N PRO A 360 -24.07 -3.60 6.49
CA PRO A 360 -23.91 -3.63 7.94
C PRO A 360 -24.27 -2.26 8.55
N ARG A 361 -24.86 -2.27 9.75
CA ARG A 361 -25.16 -1.04 10.53
C ARG A 361 -24.26 -0.86 11.76
N SER A 362 -23.25 -1.72 11.94
CA SER A 362 -22.34 -1.72 13.09
C SER A 362 -20.94 -2.14 12.66
N GLN A 363 -19.98 -2.09 13.58
CA GLN A 363 -18.56 -2.39 13.35
C GLN A 363 -18.35 -3.78 12.72
N ILE A 364 -17.46 -3.86 11.75
CA ILE A 364 -16.97 -5.11 11.15
C ILE A 364 -15.46 -5.19 11.32
N THR A 365 -15.00 -6.38 11.72
CA THR A 365 -13.58 -6.67 11.86
C THR A 365 -13.26 -8.03 11.22
N PHE A 366 -12.30 -8.04 10.31
CA PHE A 366 -11.64 -9.23 9.77
C PHE A 366 -10.28 -9.35 10.45
N THR A 367 -9.88 -10.56 10.89
CA THR A 367 -8.62 -10.76 11.59
C THR A 367 -8.05 -12.13 11.31
N ASP A 368 -7.12 -12.22 10.35
CA ASP A 368 -6.58 -13.50 9.96
C ASP A 368 -5.10 -13.67 10.33
N HIS A 369 -4.75 -14.87 10.77
CA HIS A 369 -3.43 -15.20 11.26
C HIS A 369 -2.88 -16.45 10.57
N VAL A 370 -1.87 -16.26 9.73
CA VAL A 370 -1.21 -17.36 9.02
C VAL A 370 0.26 -17.50 9.41
N GLN A 371 0.61 -18.66 9.95
CA GLN A 371 1.93 -18.94 10.51
C GLN A 371 2.69 -19.97 9.66
N ARG A 372 3.88 -19.60 9.15
CA ARG A 372 4.81 -20.47 8.42
C ARG A 372 4.20 -21.20 7.20
N PRO A 373 3.49 -20.51 6.28
CA PRO A 373 2.92 -21.16 5.11
C PRO A 373 4.00 -21.56 4.10
N ARG A 374 3.80 -22.72 3.45
CA ARG A 374 4.66 -23.23 2.36
C ARG A 374 4.03 -23.10 0.97
N SER A 375 2.92 -22.36 0.87
CA SER A 375 1.99 -22.35 -0.27
C SER A 375 1.27 -20.99 -0.33
N GLN A 376 0.59 -20.73 -1.46
CA GLN A 376 -0.10 -19.47 -1.70
C GLN A 376 -1.15 -19.16 -0.62
N ILE A 377 -1.18 -17.92 -0.15
CA ILE A 377 -2.19 -17.39 0.77
C ILE A 377 -2.91 -16.22 0.07
N THR A 378 -4.23 -16.17 0.20
CA THR A 378 -5.06 -15.11 -0.40
C THR A 378 -6.14 -14.69 0.59
N PHE A 379 -6.21 -13.40 0.89
CA PHE A 379 -7.27 -12.75 1.64
C PHE A 379 -8.12 -11.95 0.66
N THR A 380 -9.45 -12.05 0.73
CA THR A 380 -10.34 -11.40 -0.22
C THR A 380 -11.67 -11.02 0.41
N ASP A 381 -11.76 -9.80 0.92
CA ASP A 381 -12.95 -9.36 1.62
C ASP A 381 -13.73 -8.28 0.89
N HIS A 382 -15.06 -8.39 0.96
CA HIS A 382 -15.98 -7.48 0.28
C HIS A 382 -17.00 -6.90 1.25
N VAL A 383 -16.96 -5.58 1.43
CA VAL A 383 -17.90 -4.85 2.28
C VAL A 383 -18.68 -3.82 1.47
N HIS A 384 -20.00 -4.02 1.38
CA HIS A 384 -20.87 -3.16 0.59
C HIS A 384 -21.81 -2.32 1.47
N ARG A 385 -21.72 -0.99 1.32
CA ARG A 385 -22.50 0.06 2.01
C ARG A 385 -22.44 -0.02 3.54
N PRO A 386 -21.25 -0.02 4.17
CA PRO A 386 -21.17 0.00 5.62
C PRO A 386 -21.56 1.37 6.20
N ARG A 387 -22.31 1.34 7.31
CA ARG A 387 -22.70 2.54 8.08
C ARG A 387 -21.86 2.78 9.34
N SER A 388 -20.86 1.94 9.58
CA SER A 388 -20.00 1.96 10.76
C SER A 388 -18.59 1.55 10.36
N GLU A 389 -17.66 1.62 11.31
CA GLU A 389 -16.25 1.29 11.14
C GLU A 389 -16.06 -0.11 10.51
N THR A 390 -15.11 -0.22 9.59
CA THR A 390 -14.71 -1.47 8.94
C THR A 390 -13.20 -1.60 9.03
N THR A 391 -12.72 -2.70 9.62
CA THR A 391 -11.30 -2.93 9.84
C THR A 391 -10.86 -4.27 9.27
N PHE A 392 -9.81 -4.27 8.44
CA PHE A 392 -9.13 -5.47 7.93
C PHE A 392 -7.79 -5.59 8.63
N ARG A 393 -7.44 -6.79 9.13
CA ARG A 393 -6.23 -6.97 9.94
C ARG A 393 -5.60 -8.35 9.76
N ASP A 394 -4.67 -8.45 8.83
CA ASP A 394 -4.06 -9.74 8.52
C ASP A 394 -2.59 -9.84 8.95
N HIS A 395 -2.23 -11.01 9.48
CA HIS A 395 -0.89 -11.29 10.01
C HIS A 395 -0.32 -12.55 9.38
N VAL A 396 0.72 -12.39 8.58
CA VAL A 396 1.42 -13.52 7.94
C VAL A 396 2.88 -13.57 8.36
N GLN A 397 3.26 -14.66 9.03
CA GLN A 397 4.63 -14.85 9.49
C GLN A 397 5.35 -15.94 8.70
N ARG A 398 6.56 -15.61 8.23
CA ARG A 398 7.50 -16.50 7.53
C ARG A 398 6.88 -17.23 6.32
N PRO A 399 6.18 -16.55 5.40
CA PRO A 399 5.66 -17.22 4.20
C PRO A 399 6.79 -17.62 3.25
N ARG A 400 6.65 -18.80 2.63
CA ARG A 400 7.57 -19.30 1.58
C ARG A 400 6.99 -19.22 0.16
N SER A 401 5.73 -18.79 0.02
CA SER A 401 5.03 -18.68 -1.26
C SER A 401 4.17 -17.40 -1.30
N GLN A 402 3.63 -17.07 -2.47
CA GLN A 402 2.93 -15.80 -2.69
C GLN A 402 1.84 -15.52 -1.64
N THR A 403 1.77 -14.29 -1.15
CA THR A 403 0.71 -13.81 -0.26
C THR A 403 0.05 -12.59 -0.90
N THR A 404 -1.27 -12.62 -1.01
CA THR A 404 -2.06 -11.55 -1.62
C THR A 404 -3.17 -11.13 -0.66
N PHE A 405 -3.30 -9.82 -0.44
CA PHE A 405 -4.41 -9.18 0.28
C PHE A 405 -5.23 -8.40 -0.74
N THR A 406 -6.56 -8.51 -0.71
CA THR A 406 -7.42 -7.87 -1.71
C THR A 406 -8.77 -7.48 -1.13
N ASP A 407 -8.91 -6.23 -0.73
CA ASP A 407 -10.13 -5.77 -0.06
C ASP A 407 -10.92 -4.76 -0.87
N HIS A 408 -12.24 -4.91 -0.85
CA HIS A 408 -13.16 -4.09 -1.61
C HIS A 408 -14.23 -3.46 -0.71
N VAL A 409 -14.20 -2.13 -0.59
CA VAL A 409 -15.18 -1.38 0.20
C VAL A 409 -15.95 -0.39 -0.67
N HIS A 410 -17.26 -0.61 -0.78
CA HIS A 410 -18.12 0.22 -1.63
C HIS A 410 -19.07 1.10 -0.82
N ARG A 411 -18.99 2.41 -1.02
CA ARG A 411 -19.81 3.47 -0.39
C ARG A 411 -19.81 3.42 1.15
N PRO A 412 -18.63 3.41 1.82
CA PRO A 412 -18.58 3.50 3.28
C PRO A 412 -19.03 4.87 3.77
N ARG A 413 -19.78 4.88 4.88
CA ARG A 413 -20.21 6.11 5.59
C ARG A 413 -19.39 6.40 6.85
N SER A 414 -18.54 5.48 7.28
CA SER A 414 -17.70 5.57 8.48
C SER A 414 -16.29 5.08 8.18
N GLU A 415 -15.38 5.23 9.14
CA GLU A 415 -13.95 4.94 8.96
C GLU A 415 -13.69 3.54 8.38
N THR A 416 -12.70 3.45 7.50
CA THR A 416 -12.23 2.18 6.92
C THR A 416 -10.72 2.11 7.04
N THR A 417 -10.25 1.04 7.66
CA THR A 417 -8.82 0.85 7.95
C THR A 417 -8.37 -0.52 7.48
N PHE A 418 -7.32 -0.54 6.67
CA PHE A 418 -6.60 -1.74 6.21
C PHE A 418 -5.29 -1.80 6.99
N THR A 419 -4.95 -2.94 7.60
CA THR A 419 -3.74 -3.07 8.43
C THR A 419 -3.14 -4.46 8.34
N ASP A 420 -2.17 -4.62 7.45
CA ASP A 420 -1.54 -5.91 7.24
C ASP A 420 -0.10 -5.97 7.72
N HIS A 421 0.27 -7.12 8.27
CA HIS A 421 1.58 -7.37 8.86
C HIS A 421 2.20 -8.64 8.28
N VAL A 422 3.28 -8.48 7.52
CA VAL A 422 4.03 -9.60 6.95
C VAL A 422 5.47 -9.63 7.46
N GLN A 423 5.83 -10.71 8.16
CA GLN A 423 7.18 -10.88 8.71
C GLN A 423 7.99 -11.94 7.98
N ARG A 424 9.21 -11.57 7.57
CA ARG A 424 10.23 -12.44 6.95
C ARG A 424 9.73 -13.26 5.75
N PRO A 425 9.05 -12.66 4.75
CA PRO A 425 8.60 -13.40 3.58
C PRO A 425 9.78 -13.81 2.68
N ARG A 426 9.69 -15.00 2.09
CA ARG A 426 10.64 -15.53 1.09
C ARG A 426 10.06 -15.55 -0.33
N SER A 427 8.94 -14.86 -0.53
CA SER A 427 8.08 -14.93 -1.71
C SER A 427 7.35 -13.60 -1.92
N GLN A 428 6.75 -13.42 -3.10
CA GLN A 428 6.08 -12.18 -3.48
C GLN A 428 4.91 -11.86 -2.53
N ILE A 429 4.78 -10.59 -2.16
CA ILE A 429 3.71 -10.04 -1.33
C ILE A 429 3.02 -8.92 -2.10
N THR A 430 1.69 -8.95 -2.16
CA THR A 430 0.88 -7.95 -2.85
C THR A 430 -0.29 -7.53 -1.97
N PHE A 431 -0.44 -6.23 -1.75
CA PHE A 431 -1.60 -5.59 -1.14
C PHE A 431 -2.40 -4.87 -2.25
N THR A 432 -3.73 -5.00 -2.27
CA THR A 432 -4.56 -4.41 -3.33
C THR A 432 -5.93 -4.02 -2.81
N ASP A 433 -6.08 -2.75 -2.44
CA ASP A 433 -7.33 -2.30 -1.85
C ASP A 433 -8.10 -1.33 -2.74
N HIS A 434 -9.42 -1.48 -2.74
CA HIS A 434 -10.33 -0.74 -3.60
C HIS A 434 -11.45 -0.10 -2.78
N VAL A 435 -11.45 1.24 -2.73
CA VAL A 435 -12.49 2.00 -2.03
C VAL A 435 -13.23 2.94 -3.00
N HIS A 436 -14.54 2.73 -3.14
CA HIS A 436 -15.37 3.53 -4.05
C HIS A 436 -16.38 4.40 -3.29
N ARG A 437 -16.36 5.71 -3.57
CA ARG A 437 -17.24 6.76 -3.02
C ARG A 437 -17.30 6.80 -1.48
N PRO A 438 -16.16 6.85 -0.76
CA PRO A 438 -16.19 6.99 0.69
C PRO A 438 -16.67 8.38 1.13
N ARG A 439 -17.42 8.41 2.24
CA ARG A 439 -17.85 9.66 2.91
C ARG A 439 -17.07 9.98 4.20
N SER A 440 -16.14 9.11 4.57
CA SER A 440 -15.45 9.02 5.87
C SER A 440 -13.97 8.67 5.69
N GLN A 441 -13.15 8.83 6.73
CA GLN A 441 -11.70 8.64 6.63
C GLN A 441 -11.34 7.23 6.15
N ILE A 442 -10.32 7.15 5.29
CA ILE A 442 -9.76 5.89 4.78
C ILE A 442 -8.26 5.86 5.10
N THR A 443 -7.81 4.77 5.71
CA THR A 443 -6.41 4.57 6.08
C THR A 443 -5.91 3.22 5.60
N PHE A 444 -4.81 3.22 4.84
CA PHE A 444 -4.05 2.03 4.45
C PHE A 444 -2.77 1.99 5.29
N ARG A 445 -2.46 0.85 5.90
CA ARG A 445 -1.35 0.74 6.87
C ARG A 445 -0.71 -0.64 6.85
N ASP A 446 0.24 -0.83 5.95
CA ASP A 446 0.89 -2.13 5.80
C ASP A 446 2.34 -2.15 6.28
N HIS A 447 2.74 -3.27 6.88
CA HIS A 447 4.05 -3.43 7.52
C HIS A 447 4.71 -4.72 7.04
N VAL A 448 5.80 -4.58 6.28
CA VAL A 448 6.58 -5.72 5.79
C VAL A 448 7.99 -5.70 6.36
N GLN A 449 8.34 -6.74 7.11
CA GLN A 449 9.67 -6.86 7.74
C GLN A 449 10.54 -7.91 7.05
N ARG A 450 11.74 -7.51 6.64
CA ARG A 450 12.83 -8.34 6.10
C ARG A 450 12.39 -9.21 4.89
N PRO A 451 11.72 -8.64 3.86
CA PRO A 451 11.33 -9.42 2.69
C PRO A 451 12.54 -9.85 1.84
N ARG A 452 12.51 -11.09 1.35
CA ARG A 452 13.50 -11.65 0.40
C ARG A 452 12.97 -11.78 -1.03
N SER A 453 11.78 -11.24 -1.30
CA SER A 453 11.12 -11.24 -2.61
C SER A 453 10.30 -9.96 -2.77
N GLN A 454 9.73 -9.76 -3.96
CA GLN A 454 9.03 -8.52 -4.31
C GLN A 454 7.89 -8.20 -3.33
N THR A 455 7.73 -6.92 -3.00
CA THR A 455 6.62 -6.38 -2.22
C THR A 455 5.95 -5.27 -3.01
N THR A 456 4.63 -5.34 -3.18
CA THR A 456 3.85 -4.37 -3.96
C THR A 456 2.63 -3.92 -3.15
N PHE A 457 2.45 -2.61 -3.00
CA PHE A 457 1.25 -1.96 -2.45
C PHE A 457 0.50 -1.31 -3.61
N ARG A 458 -0.83 -1.47 -3.67
CA ARG A 458 -1.63 -1.02 -4.82
C ARG A 458 -3.03 -0.59 -4.40
N ASP A 459 -3.18 0.68 -4.06
CA ASP A 459 -4.47 1.14 -3.53
C ASP A 459 -5.21 2.09 -4.50
N HIS A 460 -6.54 1.93 -4.57
CA HIS A 460 -7.40 2.65 -5.49
C HIS A 460 -8.57 3.28 -4.76
N VAL A 461 -8.59 4.62 -4.70
CA VAL A 461 -9.69 5.36 -4.09
C VAL A 461 -10.39 6.24 -5.11
N GLN A 462 -11.70 6.03 -5.30
CA GLN A 462 -12.49 6.77 -6.26
C GLN A 462 -13.54 7.67 -5.60
N ARG A 463 -13.55 8.95 -5.99
CA ARG A 463 -14.52 9.99 -5.57
C ARG A 463 -14.68 10.13 -4.04
N PRO A 464 -13.59 10.25 -3.27
CA PRO A 464 -13.65 10.40 -1.82
C PRO A 464 -14.13 11.79 -1.41
N ARG A 465 -14.98 11.86 -0.38
CA ARG A 465 -15.44 13.11 0.25
C ARG A 465 -14.72 13.45 1.57
N SER A 466 -13.74 12.64 1.94
CA SER A 466 -13.12 12.58 3.27
C SER A 466 -11.61 12.34 3.13
N GLN A 467 -10.88 12.44 4.25
CA GLN A 467 -9.44 12.26 4.27
C GLN A 467 -9.03 10.84 3.84
N ILE A 468 -7.93 10.74 3.10
CA ILE A 468 -7.29 9.49 2.71
C ILE A 468 -5.83 9.54 3.16
N THR A 469 -5.37 8.47 3.79
CA THR A 469 -3.97 8.32 4.21
C THR A 469 -3.43 6.96 3.79
N PHE A 470 -2.32 6.95 3.06
CA PHE A 470 -1.50 5.77 2.78
C PHE A 470 -0.28 5.82 3.70
N LYS A 471 0.01 4.73 4.42
CA LYS A 471 1.05 4.72 5.48
C LYS A 471 1.73 3.36 5.58
N ASP A 472 2.58 3.07 4.60
CA ASP A 472 3.21 1.77 4.52
C ASP A 472 4.67 1.80 4.98
N HIS A 473 5.11 0.67 5.54
CA HIS A 473 6.43 0.54 6.12
C HIS A 473 7.12 -0.76 5.72
N VAL A 474 8.28 -0.65 5.09
CA VAL A 474 9.11 -1.81 4.71
C VAL A 474 10.50 -1.75 5.36
N GLN A 475 10.83 -2.77 6.15
CA GLN A 475 12.13 -2.87 6.82
C GLN A 475 13.07 -3.86 6.15
N ARG A 476 14.28 -3.43 5.85
CA ARG A 476 15.41 -4.24 5.34
C ARG A 476 15.03 -5.14 4.14
N PRO A 477 14.41 -4.61 3.07
CA PRO A 477 14.06 -5.43 1.91
C PRO A 477 15.30 -5.85 1.13
N ARG A 478 15.35 -7.14 0.74
CA ARG A 478 16.37 -7.69 -0.16
C ARG A 478 15.90 -7.80 -1.61
N SER A 479 14.63 -7.50 -1.89
CA SER A 479 14.03 -7.53 -3.23
C SER A 479 13.07 -6.35 -3.45
N LYS A 480 12.71 -6.13 -4.72
CA LYS A 480 12.01 -4.93 -5.19
C LYS A 480 10.80 -4.57 -4.34
N THR A 481 10.69 -3.31 -3.95
CA THR A 481 9.54 -2.75 -3.21
C THR A 481 8.87 -1.68 -4.08
N THR A 482 7.56 -1.78 -4.30
CA THR A 482 6.80 -0.83 -5.13
C THR A 482 5.55 -0.37 -4.39
N PHE A 483 5.33 0.94 -4.29
CA PHE A 483 4.10 1.59 -3.84
C PHE A 483 3.41 2.18 -5.07
N ARG A 484 2.11 1.94 -5.23
CA ARG A 484 1.37 2.35 -6.44
C ARG A 484 -0.06 2.73 -6.12
N ASP A 485 -0.26 4.00 -5.77
CA ASP A 485 -1.56 4.45 -5.32
C ASP A 485 -2.26 5.37 -6.32
N HIS A 486 -3.58 5.26 -6.38
CA HIS A 486 -4.38 5.96 -7.36
C HIS A 486 -5.63 6.59 -6.73
N VAL A 487 -5.72 7.92 -6.77
CA VAL A 487 -6.86 8.67 -6.21
C VAL A 487 -7.56 9.49 -7.27
N GLN A 488 -8.85 9.21 -7.50
CA GLN A 488 -9.67 9.96 -8.46
C GLN A 488 -10.64 10.93 -7.80
N ARG A 489 -10.58 12.19 -8.24
CA ARG A 489 -11.51 13.27 -7.90
C ARG A 489 -11.70 13.46 -6.37
N PRO A 490 -10.63 13.55 -5.56
CA PRO A 490 -10.77 13.76 -4.13
C PRO A 490 -11.31 15.15 -3.83
N ARG A 491 -12.23 15.23 -2.85
CA ARG A 491 -12.76 16.48 -2.30
C ARG A 491 -12.15 16.86 -0.94
N SER A 492 -11.34 15.98 -0.37
CA SER A 492 -10.73 16.14 0.96
C SER A 492 -9.27 15.69 0.95
N LYS A 493 -8.52 16.00 2.01
CA LYS A 493 -7.06 15.84 2.06
C LYS A 493 -6.62 14.42 1.68
N THR A 494 -5.60 14.30 0.83
CA THR A 494 -4.94 13.03 0.49
C THR A 494 -3.48 13.10 0.93
N THR A 495 -2.99 12.06 1.61
CA THR A 495 -1.60 11.99 2.08
C THR A 495 -1.02 10.62 1.80
N PHE A 496 0.12 10.60 1.12
CA PHE A 496 0.98 9.42 0.92
C PHE A 496 2.17 9.55 1.88
N LYS A 497 2.46 8.51 2.66
CA LYS A 497 3.47 8.57 3.73
C LYS A 497 4.16 7.23 3.92
N ASP A 498 5.05 6.90 2.98
CA ASP A 498 5.69 5.60 2.98
C ASP A 498 7.13 5.63 3.47
N HIS A 499 7.52 4.54 4.13
CA HIS A 499 8.79 4.44 4.84
C HIS A 499 9.54 3.16 4.46
N VAL A 500 10.73 3.29 3.86
CA VAL A 500 11.60 2.14 3.57
C VAL A 500 12.94 2.27 4.28
N GLN A 501 13.27 1.29 5.10
CA GLN A 501 14.54 1.27 5.85
C GLN A 501 15.53 0.25 5.31
N ARG A 502 16.76 0.69 5.02
CA ARG A 502 17.92 -0.11 4.61
C ARG A 502 17.65 -1.07 3.43
N PRO A 503 17.07 -0.60 2.31
CA PRO A 503 16.83 -1.46 1.15
C PRO A 503 18.14 -1.88 0.47
N ARG A 504 18.19 -3.14 0.03
CA ARG A 504 19.28 -3.72 -0.78
C ARG A 504 18.88 -3.94 -2.25
N SER A 505 17.66 -3.58 -2.62
CA SER A 505 17.05 -3.78 -3.95
C SER A 505 16.17 -2.57 -4.35
N GLU A 506 15.70 -2.52 -5.60
CA GLU A 506 14.96 -1.37 -6.12
C GLU A 506 13.76 -0.96 -5.24
N THR A 507 13.59 0.34 -5.04
CA THR A 507 12.48 0.94 -4.29
C THR A 507 11.80 1.96 -5.19
N THR A 508 10.49 1.81 -5.40
CA THR A 508 9.72 2.67 -6.30
C THR A 508 8.44 3.14 -5.62
N PHE A 509 8.21 4.46 -5.62
CA PHE A 509 6.94 5.10 -5.26
C PHE A 509 6.32 5.63 -6.56
N LYS A 510 5.03 5.36 -6.78
CA LYS A 510 4.35 5.71 -8.04
C LYS A 510 2.90 6.08 -7.80
N ASP A 511 2.68 7.34 -7.45
CA ASP A 511 1.35 7.78 -7.07
C ASP A 511 0.70 8.69 -8.12
N HIS A 512 -0.61 8.57 -8.24
CA HIS A 512 -1.37 9.30 -9.25
C HIS A 512 -2.68 9.87 -8.70
N VAL A 513 -2.82 11.19 -8.80
CA VAL A 513 -3.99 11.93 -8.32
C VAL A 513 -4.64 12.72 -9.45
N GLN A 514 -5.92 12.45 -9.69
CA GLN A 514 -6.70 13.04 -10.78
C GLN A 514 -7.74 14.03 -10.29
N ARG A 515 -7.67 15.28 -10.78
CA ARG A 515 -8.65 16.36 -10.54
C ARG A 515 -8.94 16.61 -9.04
N PRO A 516 -7.93 16.80 -8.18
CA PRO A 516 -8.16 17.04 -6.75
C PRO A 516 -8.75 18.43 -6.50
N ARG A 517 -9.70 18.50 -5.56
CA ARG A 517 -10.29 19.75 -5.02
C ARG A 517 -9.81 20.07 -3.61
N SER A 518 -8.76 19.39 -3.15
CA SER A 518 -8.26 19.41 -1.78
C SER A 518 -6.74 19.25 -1.75
N LYS A 519 -6.15 19.51 -0.58
CA LYS A 519 -4.70 19.41 -0.37
C LYS A 519 -4.20 17.98 -0.63
N ILE A 520 -3.14 17.87 -1.43
CA ILE A 520 -2.42 16.63 -1.71
C ILE A 520 -1.00 16.73 -1.15
N THR A 521 -0.53 15.69 -0.50
CA THR A 521 0.83 15.64 0.07
C THR A 521 1.44 14.26 -0.14
N PHE A 522 2.60 14.22 -0.79
CA PHE A 522 3.48 13.05 -0.91
C PHE A 522 4.62 13.23 0.10
N ARG A 523 4.95 12.18 0.87
CA ARG A 523 5.90 12.26 1.98
C ARG A 523 6.62 10.94 2.18
N ASP A 524 7.55 10.61 1.30
CA ASP A 524 8.21 9.32 1.32
C ASP A 524 9.64 9.39 1.84
N HIS A 525 10.03 8.38 2.60
CA HIS A 525 11.31 8.38 3.32
C HIS A 525 12.07 7.08 3.11
N VAL A 526 13.28 7.20 2.56
CA VAL A 526 14.18 6.06 2.37
C VAL A 526 15.47 6.23 3.17
N HIS A 527 15.68 5.37 4.16
CA HIS A 527 16.86 5.40 5.01
C HIS A 527 17.92 4.41 4.54
N ARG A 528 19.14 4.88 4.27
CA ARG A 528 20.33 4.06 3.92
C ARG A 528 20.13 3.06 2.73
N PRO A 529 19.66 3.49 1.54
CA PRO A 529 19.53 2.59 0.40
C PRO A 529 20.90 2.16 -0.18
N ARG A 530 21.01 0.89 -0.57
CA ARG A 530 22.16 0.32 -1.31
C ARG A 530 21.85 0.04 -2.78
N SER A 531 20.64 0.37 -3.22
CA SER A 531 20.02 0.02 -4.51
C SER A 531 19.17 1.18 -5.02
N LYS A 532 18.76 1.13 -6.29
CA LYS A 532 18.04 2.22 -6.94
C LYS A 532 16.77 2.63 -6.16
N THR A 533 16.57 3.93 -6.00
CA THR A 533 15.37 4.53 -5.40
C THR A 533 14.75 5.49 -6.39
N THR A 534 13.44 5.36 -6.63
CA THR A 534 12.68 6.20 -7.56
C THR A 534 11.39 6.68 -6.92
N PHE A 535 11.15 7.99 -6.92
CA PHE A 535 9.88 8.63 -6.61
C PHE A 535 9.27 9.12 -7.91
N ARG A 536 7.98 8.85 -8.16
CA ARG A 536 7.33 9.19 -9.43
C ARG A 536 5.87 9.54 -9.24
N ASP A 537 5.60 10.83 -9.02
CA ASP A 537 4.25 11.27 -8.70
C ASP A 537 3.61 12.12 -9.80
N HIS A 538 2.30 11.93 -9.98
CA HIS A 538 1.55 12.54 -11.08
C HIS A 538 0.26 13.17 -10.56
N VAL A 539 0.13 14.49 -10.73
CA VAL A 539 -1.08 15.23 -10.34
C VAL A 539 -1.67 15.99 -11.51
N GLN A 540 -2.89 15.65 -11.89
CA GLN A 540 -3.59 16.31 -13.00
C GLN A 540 -4.69 17.25 -12.52
N ARG A 541 -4.64 18.50 -13.01
CA ARG A 541 -5.64 19.57 -12.81
C ARG A 541 -5.98 19.85 -11.32
N PRO A 542 -4.98 20.06 -10.43
CA PRO A 542 -5.28 20.36 -9.04
C PRO A 542 -5.90 21.76 -8.88
N ARG A 543 -6.91 21.84 -8.02
CA ARG A 543 -7.54 23.11 -7.58
C ARG A 543 -7.06 23.57 -6.20
N SER A 544 -6.28 22.76 -5.49
CA SER A 544 -5.80 23.03 -4.13
C SER A 544 -4.32 22.66 -3.99
N LYS A 545 -3.69 23.04 -2.87
CA LYS A 545 -2.24 22.92 -2.69
C LYS A 545 -1.73 21.49 -2.91
N THR A 546 -0.66 21.36 -3.70
CA THR A 546 0.08 20.10 -3.93
C THR A 546 1.48 20.24 -3.35
N THR A 547 1.93 19.24 -2.61
CA THR A 547 3.27 19.23 -2.00
C THR A 547 3.91 17.86 -2.14
N PHE A 548 5.12 17.82 -2.70
CA PHE A 548 6.01 16.66 -2.73
C PHE A 548 7.12 16.89 -1.70
N LYS A 549 7.43 15.88 -0.88
CA LYS A 549 8.37 16.03 0.23
C LYS A 549 9.08 14.71 0.53
N ASP A 550 10.04 14.37 -0.32
CA ASP A 550 10.71 13.09 -0.23
C ASP A 550 12.12 13.21 0.37
N HIS A 551 12.52 12.19 1.13
CA HIS A 551 13.74 12.24 1.90
C HIS A 551 14.58 10.96 1.79
N VAL A 552 15.85 11.13 1.39
CA VAL A 552 16.87 10.07 1.37
C VAL A 552 18.08 10.43 2.25
N GLN A 553 18.33 9.66 3.31
CA GLN A 553 19.37 9.99 4.30
C GLN A 553 20.81 9.62 3.86
N ARG A 554 21.05 8.43 3.31
CA ARG A 554 22.42 7.95 3.04
C ARG A 554 22.46 6.95 1.89
N SER A 555 22.37 7.39 0.65
CA SER A 555 22.35 6.50 -0.52
C SER A 555 23.76 6.08 -0.97
N ARG A 556 23.89 4.78 -1.33
CA ARG A 556 25.04 4.23 -2.06
C ARG A 556 24.68 3.83 -3.50
N SER A 557 23.59 4.38 -4.01
CA SER A 557 22.90 3.93 -5.22
C SER A 557 22.14 5.06 -5.89
N LYS A 558 21.72 4.84 -7.13
CA LYS A 558 21.01 5.85 -7.93
C LYS A 558 19.71 6.27 -7.24
N THR A 559 19.50 7.57 -7.07
CA THR A 559 18.25 8.15 -6.55
C THR A 559 17.64 9.04 -7.63
N THR A 560 16.35 8.87 -7.92
CA THR A 560 15.62 9.67 -8.91
C THR A 560 14.30 10.16 -8.30
N PHE A 561 14.04 11.45 -8.39
CA PHE A 561 12.74 12.09 -8.11
C PHE A 561 12.16 12.54 -9.45
N THR A 562 10.87 12.31 -9.69
CA THR A 562 10.25 12.59 -11.01
C THR A 562 8.79 12.94 -10.86
N ASP A 563 8.50 14.23 -10.70
CA ASP A 563 7.14 14.68 -10.42
C ASP A 563 6.54 15.49 -11.57
N HIS A 564 5.26 15.25 -11.83
CA HIS A 564 4.53 15.90 -12.91
C HIS A 564 3.24 16.52 -12.41
N VAL A 565 3.08 17.83 -12.63
CA VAL A 565 1.85 18.55 -12.34
C VAL A 565 1.31 19.26 -13.58
N GLN A 566 0.09 18.89 -13.98
CA GLN A 566 -0.55 19.49 -15.15
C GLN A 566 -1.67 20.45 -14.76
N ARG A 567 -1.62 21.67 -15.31
CA ARG A 567 -2.64 22.73 -15.18
C ARG A 567 -3.04 23.05 -13.74
N PRO A 568 -2.09 23.31 -12.81
CA PRO A 568 -2.44 23.68 -11.45
C PRO A 568 -3.08 25.06 -11.37
N ARG A 569 -4.14 25.18 -10.55
CA ARG A 569 -4.79 26.46 -10.19
C ARG A 569 -4.38 26.99 -8.81
N SER A 570 -3.59 26.22 -8.06
CA SER A 570 -3.21 26.41 -6.67
C SER A 570 -1.69 26.19 -6.48
N GLN A 571 -1.15 26.55 -5.32
CA GLN A 571 0.29 26.42 -5.06
C GLN A 571 0.80 24.98 -5.27
N THR A 572 1.91 24.83 -5.98
CA THR A 572 2.68 23.59 -6.09
C THR A 572 4.04 23.76 -5.43
N THR A 573 4.51 22.75 -4.70
CA THR A 573 5.79 22.79 -4.01
C THR A 573 6.46 21.42 -4.09
N PHE A 574 7.67 21.39 -4.61
CA PHE A 574 8.58 20.24 -4.60
C PHE A 574 9.65 20.51 -3.54
N LYS A 575 9.94 19.53 -2.70
CA LYS A 575 10.87 19.70 -1.56
C LYS A 575 11.58 18.39 -1.25
N ASP A 576 12.58 18.07 -2.06
CA ASP A 576 13.28 16.80 -1.92
C ASP A 576 14.65 16.96 -1.29
N HIS A 577 15.02 15.96 -0.49
CA HIS A 577 16.21 16.05 0.34
C HIS A 577 17.06 14.78 0.28
N VAL A 578 18.32 14.92 -0.12
CA VAL A 578 19.33 13.86 -0.07
C VAL A 578 20.50 14.27 0.84
N GLN A 579 20.59 13.69 2.04
CA GLN A 579 21.61 14.06 3.02
C GLN A 579 23.04 13.63 2.61
N ARG A 580 23.20 12.40 2.09
CA ARG A 580 24.50 11.91 1.60
C ARG A 580 24.29 10.91 0.47
N SER A 581 24.94 11.13 -0.68
CA SER A 581 24.94 10.20 -1.81
C SER A 581 26.35 9.82 -2.26
N ARG A 582 26.54 8.54 -2.60
CA ARG A 582 27.74 8.03 -3.29
C ARG A 582 27.47 7.63 -4.74
N SER A 583 26.24 7.76 -5.22
CA SER A 583 25.85 7.46 -6.59
C SER A 583 24.93 8.53 -7.19
N LYS A 584 24.63 8.41 -8.49
CA LYS A 584 23.90 9.44 -9.26
C LYS A 584 22.59 9.85 -8.58
N THR A 585 22.37 11.14 -8.40
CA THR A 585 21.11 11.71 -7.88
C THR A 585 20.49 12.58 -8.95
N THR A 586 19.21 12.38 -9.26
CA THR A 586 18.49 13.14 -10.28
C THR A 586 17.15 13.61 -9.72
N PHE A 587 16.89 14.91 -9.84
CA PHE A 587 15.58 15.53 -9.62
C PHE A 587 15.03 15.95 -10.99
N THR A 588 13.76 15.67 -11.28
CA THR A 588 13.15 15.95 -12.59
C THR A 588 11.70 16.37 -12.40
N ASP A 589 11.43 17.67 -12.34
CA ASP A 589 10.08 18.15 -12.10
C ASP A 589 9.50 18.90 -13.29
N HIS A 590 8.24 18.58 -13.60
CA HIS A 590 7.54 19.17 -14.74
C HIS A 590 6.22 19.82 -14.33
N VAL A 591 6.09 21.12 -14.58
CA VAL A 591 4.84 21.85 -14.37
C VAL A 591 4.34 22.48 -15.67
N GLN A 592 3.18 22.03 -16.12
CA GLN A 592 2.56 22.50 -17.36
C GLN A 592 1.41 23.49 -17.07
N ARG A 593 1.48 24.68 -17.66
CA ARG A 593 0.45 25.74 -17.61
C ARG A 593 0.01 26.15 -16.20
N PRO A 594 0.92 26.48 -15.26
CA PRO A 594 0.52 26.93 -13.93
C PRO A 594 -0.13 28.31 -13.95
N ARG A 595 -1.20 28.46 -13.14
CA ARG A 595 -1.86 29.75 -12.86
C ARG A 595 -1.51 30.35 -11.49
N SER A 596 -0.72 29.63 -10.70
CA SER A 596 -0.45 29.87 -9.28
C SER A 596 1.01 29.57 -8.95
N LYS A 597 1.49 30.04 -7.79
CA LYS A 597 2.91 29.93 -7.39
C LYS A 597 3.45 28.49 -7.49
N THR A 598 4.58 28.33 -8.15
CA THR A 598 5.34 27.06 -8.21
C THR A 598 6.68 27.25 -7.51
N THR A 599 7.11 26.27 -6.72
CA THR A 599 8.37 26.32 -5.99
C THR A 599 9.05 24.97 -6.03
N PHE A 600 10.28 24.94 -6.51
CA PHE A 600 11.19 23.80 -6.47
C PHE A 600 12.24 24.09 -5.39
N LYS A 601 12.54 23.12 -4.53
CA LYS A 601 13.46 23.30 -3.41
C LYS A 601 14.16 22.00 -3.06
N ASP A 602 15.25 21.71 -3.75
CA ASP A 602 15.95 20.46 -3.57
C ASP A 602 17.31 20.63 -2.91
N HIS A 603 17.66 19.69 -2.03
CA HIS A 603 18.84 19.81 -1.17
C HIS A 603 19.67 18.53 -1.21
N VAL A 604 20.96 18.66 -1.53
CA VAL A 604 21.95 17.59 -1.49
C VAL A 604 23.13 17.99 -0.61
N HIS A 605 23.26 17.43 0.60
CA HIS A 605 24.25 17.94 1.56
C HIS A 605 25.69 17.40 1.36
N ARG A 606 25.87 16.18 0.83
CA ARG A 606 27.19 15.62 0.45
C ARG A 606 27.04 14.61 -0.69
N SER A 607 27.58 14.91 -1.88
CA SER A 607 27.60 13.98 -3.01
C SER A 607 29.04 13.61 -3.42
N ARG A 608 29.27 12.32 -3.73
CA ARG A 608 30.54 11.83 -4.34
C ARG A 608 30.39 11.48 -5.83
N SER A 609 29.23 11.72 -6.39
CA SER A 609 28.74 11.22 -7.69
C SER A 609 27.78 12.21 -8.34
N LYS A 610 27.52 12.05 -9.65
CA LYS A 610 26.79 13.04 -10.45
C LYS A 610 25.45 13.45 -9.84
N THR A 611 25.23 14.75 -9.66
CA THR A 611 23.96 15.35 -9.21
C THR A 611 23.36 16.15 -10.35
N THR A 612 22.08 15.93 -10.65
CA THR A 612 21.37 16.64 -11.71
C THR A 612 20.01 17.14 -11.22
N PHE A 613 19.73 18.42 -11.38
CA PHE A 613 18.42 19.04 -11.20
C PHE A 613 17.90 19.40 -12.59
N LYS A 614 16.61 19.12 -12.86
CA LYS A 614 16.01 19.26 -14.19
C LYS A 614 14.57 19.71 -14.06
N ASP A 615 14.35 21.01 -13.98
CA ASP A 615 13.02 21.52 -13.76
C ASP A 615 12.47 22.24 -14.99
N HIS A 616 11.24 21.92 -15.36
CA HIS A 616 10.59 22.44 -16.56
C HIS A 616 9.25 23.08 -16.22
N VAL A 617 9.13 24.38 -16.52
CA VAL A 617 7.88 25.10 -16.43
C VAL A 617 7.48 25.64 -17.80
N HIS A 618 6.33 25.19 -18.30
CA HIS A 618 5.84 25.59 -19.61
C HIS A 618 4.56 26.43 -19.51
N ARG A 619 4.57 27.61 -20.13
CA ARG A 619 3.48 28.60 -20.20
C ARG A 619 2.98 29.04 -18.81
N SER A 620 3.84 29.62 -17.98
CA SER A 620 3.46 30.12 -16.65
C SER A 620 2.80 31.50 -16.68
N ARG A 621 1.77 31.68 -15.85
CA ARG A 621 1.17 32.99 -15.53
C ARG A 621 1.42 33.41 -14.08
N SER A 622 2.30 32.72 -13.37
CA SER A 622 2.49 32.82 -11.93
C SER A 622 3.97 32.80 -11.53
N LYS A 623 4.27 33.27 -10.31
CA LYS A 623 5.64 33.27 -9.78
C LYS A 623 6.23 31.86 -9.76
N THR A 624 7.38 31.71 -10.38
CA THR A 624 8.19 30.48 -10.40
C THR A 624 9.46 30.71 -9.59
N THR A 625 9.83 29.75 -8.75
CA THR A 625 11.04 29.83 -7.93
C THR A 625 11.73 28.47 -7.91
N PHE A 626 12.99 28.44 -8.32
CA PHE A 626 13.89 27.29 -8.24
C PHE A 626 14.90 27.60 -7.13
N LYS A 627 15.15 26.65 -6.23
CA LYS A 627 16.00 26.90 -5.06
C LYS A 627 16.78 25.66 -4.63
N ASP A 628 17.90 25.42 -5.30
CA ASP A 628 18.66 24.19 -5.08
C ASP A 628 19.94 24.42 -4.29
N HIS A 629 20.26 23.46 -3.42
CA HIS A 629 21.43 23.56 -2.56
C HIS A 629 22.27 22.29 -2.63
N VAL A 630 23.54 22.44 -2.95
CA VAL A 630 24.51 21.34 -2.97
C VAL A 630 25.71 21.67 -2.10
N HIS A 631 25.92 20.90 -1.05
CA HIS A 631 27.07 21.07 -0.17
C HIS A 631 28.11 19.96 -0.40
N ARG A 632 29.40 20.35 -0.44
CA ARG A 632 30.59 19.51 -0.66
C ARG A 632 30.44 18.46 -1.79
N PRO A 633 30.07 18.83 -3.04
CA PRO A 633 30.08 17.89 -4.15
C PRO A 633 31.52 17.54 -4.55
N ARG A 634 31.78 16.26 -4.84
CA ARG A 634 33.09 15.77 -5.34
C ARG A 634 33.08 15.32 -6.80
N SER A 635 31.96 15.44 -7.50
CA SER A 635 31.77 15.05 -8.91
C SER A 635 30.78 16.00 -9.63
N LYS A 636 30.54 15.80 -10.93
CA LYS A 636 29.73 16.70 -11.75
C LYS A 636 28.37 17.06 -11.12
N THR A 637 28.08 18.35 -10.95
CA THR A 637 26.75 18.86 -10.60
C THR A 637 26.20 19.63 -11.80
N THR A 638 24.94 19.40 -12.15
CA THR A 638 24.26 20.09 -13.24
C THR A 638 22.90 20.57 -12.79
N PHE A 639 22.63 21.85 -12.93
CA PHE A 639 21.30 22.46 -12.81
C PHE A 639 20.82 22.76 -14.23
N THR A 640 19.57 22.47 -14.53
CA THR A 640 19.02 22.61 -15.88
C THR A 640 17.56 23.01 -15.79
N ASP A 641 17.32 24.31 -15.75
CA ASP A 641 15.97 24.81 -15.57
C ASP A 641 15.45 25.48 -16.83
N HIS A 642 14.27 25.07 -17.27
CA HIS A 642 13.64 25.60 -18.47
C HIS A 642 12.31 26.27 -18.16
N VAL A 643 12.19 27.54 -18.51
CA VAL A 643 10.96 28.30 -18.44
C VAL A 643 10.57 28.81 -19.83
N HIS A 644 9.51 28.23 -20.39
CA HIS A 644 8.99 28.64 -21.69
C HIS A 644 7.74 29.51 -21.55
N ARG A 645 7.78 30.75 -22.06
CA ARG A 645 6.69 31.75 -22.02
C ARG A 645 6.19 32.02 -20.59
N SER A 646 6.93 32.81 -19.82
CA SER A 646 6.49 33.33 -18.51
C SER A 646 5.93 34.74 -18.61
N ARG A 647 4.83 35.01 -17.89
CA ARG A 647 4.23 36.35 -17.72
C ARG A 647 4.45 36.95 -16.32
N SER A 648 5.34 36.35 -15.53
CA SER A 648 5.45 36.54 -14.09
C SER A 648 6.89 36.33 -13.60
N LYS A 649 7.20 36.84 -12.40
CA LYS A 649 8.54 36.78 -11.81
C LYS A 649 9.09 35.35 -11.78
N THR A 650 10.28 35.17 -12.36
CA THR A 650 11.04 33.92 -12.32
C THR A 650 12.31 34.15 -11.51
N THR A 651 12.63 33.23 -10.59
CA THR A 651 13.82 33.32 -9.75
C THR A 651 14.50 31.97 -9.69
N PHE A 652 15.77 31.94 -10.04
CA PHE A 652 16.68 30.81 -9.88
C PHE A 652 17.64 31.15 -8.75
N THR A 653 17.89 30.22 -7.85
CA THR A 653 18.75 30.46 -6.70
C THR A 653 19.46 29.18 -6.30
N ASP A 654 20.69 29.04 -6.78
CA ASP A 654 21.46 27.84 -6.55
C ASP A 654 22.66 28.09 -5.64
N HIS A 655 22.80 27.28 -4.61
CA HIS A 655 23.89 27.40 -3.64
C HIS A 655 24.78 26.17 -3.68
N VAL A 656 26.04 26.35 -4.09
CA VAL A 656 27.06 25.30 -4.08
C VAL A 656 28.21 25.65 -3.12
N ARG A 657 28.38 24.86 -2.06
CA ARG A 657 29.44 25.10 -1.05
C ARG A 657 30.56 24.08 -1.12
N ARG A 658 31.82 24.56 -1.19
CA ARG A 658 33.07 23.76 -1.21
C ARG A 658 33.12 22.67 -2.31
N PRO A 659 32.83 22.97 -3.59
CA PRO A 659 32.89 21.97 -4.64
C PRO A 659 34.33 21.58 -4.99
N ARG A 660 34.53 20.30 -5.31
CA ARG A 660 35.79 19.75 -5.84
C ARG A 660 35.65 19.19 -7.26
N SER A 661 34.59 19.58 -7.98
CA SER A 661 34.18 19.00 -9.25
C SER A 661 33.53 19.98 -10.21
N GLN A 662 33.33 19.55 -11.46
CA GLN A 662 32.67 20.39 -12.47
C GLN A 662 31.24 20.76 -12.05
N ILE A 663 30.93 22.05 -12.09
CA ILE A 663 29.57 22.57 -11.86
C ILE A 663 29.07 23.21 -13.16
N THR A 664 27.83 22.92 -13.52
CA THR A 664 27.17 23.50 -14.70
C THR A 664 25.79 24.01 -14.30
N PHE A 665 25.54 25.28 -14.55
CA PHE A 665 24.21 25.88 -14.48
C PHE A 665 23.76 26.11 -15.93
N GLU A 666 22.54 25.70 -16.26
CA GLU A 666 22.02 25.74 -17.64
C GLU A 666 20.56 26.17 -17.63
N ASP A 667 20.35 27.48 -17.51
CA ASP A 667 19.01 28.02 -17.40
C ASP A 667 18.53 28.65 -18.71
N HIS A 668 17.33 28.27 -19.12
CA HIS A 668 16.75 28.68 -20.38
C HIS A 668 15.41 29.37 -20.15
N VAL A 669 15.34 30.65 -20.48
CA VAL A 669 14.10 31.42 -20.40
C VAL A 669 13.73 31.95 -21.78
N ARG A 670 12.64 31.43 -22.35
CA ARG A 670 12.14 31.84 -23.67
C ARG A 670 10.93 32.75 -23.55
N ARG A 671 10.99 33.95 -24.15
CA ARG A 671 9.93 34.98 -24.17
C ARG A 671 9.42 35.40 -22.77
N PRO A 672 10.29 35.81 -21.82
CA PRO A 672 9.83 36.38 -20.56
C PRO A 672 9.21 37.77 -20.77
N ARG A 673 8.10 38.05 -20.10
CA ARG A 673 7.44 39.36 -20.09
C ARG A 673 7.63 40.17 -18.79
N SER A 674 8.41 39.66 -17.84
CA SER A 674 8.58 40.23 -16.47
C SER A 674 9.97 39.93 -15.91
N LYS A 675 10.26 40.34 -14.66
CA LYS A 675 11.59 40.18 -14.02
C LYS A 675 12.05 38.72 -13.96
N THR A 676 13.28 38.48 -14.41
CA THR A 676 14.01 37.22 -14.23
C THR A 676 15.25 37.49 -13.37
N THR A 677 15.50 36.65 -12.37
CA THR A 677 16.66 36.77 -11.48
C THR A 677 17.35 35.43 -11.38
N PHE A 678 18.65 35.42 -11.67
CA PHE A 678 19.56 34.31 -11.46
C PHE A 678 20.46 34.66 -10.27
N THR A 679 20.66 33.73 -9.34
CA THR A 679 21.43 33.99 -8.13
C THR A 679 22.20 32.75 -7.72
N ASP A 680 23.45 32.66 -8.17
CA ASP A 680 24.27 31.47 -7.94
C ASP A 680 25.42 31.76 -6.99
N HIS A 681 25.45 31.06 -5.86
CA HIS A 681 26.53 31.22 -4.88
C HIS A 681 27.44 29.99 -4.89
N VAL A 682 28.70 30.17 -5.27
CA VAL A 682 29.72 29.12 -5.27
C VAL A 682 30.86 29.46 -4.31
N HIS A 683 30.89 28.82 -3.14
CA HIS A 683 31.88 29.13 -2.10
C HIS A 683 33.09 28.18 -2.11
N ARG A 684 34.31 28.71 -2.25
CA ARG A 684 35.63 28.00 -2.23
C ARG A 684 35.73 26.84 -3.24
N PRO A 685 35.51 27.08 -4.56
CA PRO A 685 35.62 26.04 -5.57
C PRO A 685 37.09 25.66 -5.85
N ARG A 686 37.33 24.36 -6.08
CA ARG A 686 38.63 23.81 -6.51
C ARG A 686 38.59 23.20 -7.92
N SER A 687 37.60 23.55 -8.73
CA SER A 687 37.23 22.88 -10.00
C SER A 687 36.51 23.81 -11.00
N LYS A 688 36.31 23.36 -12.24
CA LYS A 688 35.67 24.16 -13.31
C LYS A 688 34.20 24.47 -13.01
N THR A 689 33.80 25.73 -13.12
CA THR A 689 32.40 26.16 -13.01
C THR A 689 31.96 26.78 -14.33
N THR A 690 30.80 26.37 -14.86
CA THR A 690 30.25 26.87 -16.12
C THR A 690 28.82 27.37 -15.89
N PHE A 691 28.57 28.61 -16.26
CA PHE A 691 27.22 29.20 -16.29
C PHE A 691 26.79 29.34 -17.75
N LYS A 692 25.57 28.90 -18.08
CA LYS A 692 25.03 28.89 -19.44
C LYS A 692 23.59 29.38 -19.45
N ASP A 693 23.41 30.69 -19.42
CA ASP A 693 22.08 31.26 -19.35
C ASP A 693 21.62 31.77 -20.71
N HIS A 694 20.49 31.24 -21.17
CA HIS A 694 19.92 31.54 -22.47
C HIS A 694 18.60 32.27 -22.31
N VAL A 695 18.58 33.55 -22.67
CA VAL A 695 17.37 34.39 -22.62
C VAL A 695 17.00 34.86 -24.03
N HIS A 696 15.94 34.27 -24.60
CA HIS A 696 15.48 34.60 -25.95
C HIS A 696 14.31 35.59 -25.94
N ARG A 697 14.48 36.72 -26.64
CA ARG A 697 13.47 37.78 -26.85
C ARG A 697 12.83 38.29 -25.54
N PRO A 698 13.63 38.76 -24.55
CA PRO A 698 13.09 39.35 -23.33
C PRO A 698 12.39 40.68 -23.61
N ARG A 699 11.31 40.96 -22.88
CA ARG A 699 10.66 42.30 -22.86
C ARG A 699 10.78 42.97 -21.48
N SER A 700 11.78 42.59 -20.67
CA SER A 700 11.85 42.90 -19.23
C SER A 700 13.28 42.88 -18.67
N LYS A 701 13.45 43.30 -17.40
CA LYS A 701 14.74 43.32 -16.67
C LYS A 701 15.20 41.90 -16.28
N THR A 702 16.45 41.58 -16.61
CA THR A 702 17.16 40.37 -16.19
C THR A 702 18.29 40.76 -15.24
N THR A 703 18.44 40.06 -14.12
CA THR A 703 19.53 40.28 -13.16
C THR A 703 20.26 38.96 -12.94
N PHE A 704 21.57 38.99 -13.06
CA PHE A 704 22.47 37.89 -12.75
C PHE A 704 23.26 38.27 -11.50
N THR A 705 23.37 37.38 -10.53
CA THR A 705 24.04 37.66 -9.26
C THR A 705 24.81 36.43 -8.84
N ASP A 706 26.05 36.36 -9.30
CA ASP A 706 26.91 35.20 -9.08
C ASP A 706 28.00 35.56 -8.09
N HIS A 707 28.12 34.80 -7.01
CA HIS A 707 29.12 35.04 -5.97
C HIS A 707 30.07 33.86 -5.88
N VAL A 708 31.31 34.05 -6.34
CA VAL A 708 32.33 32.99 -6.35
C VAL A 708 33.48 33.28 -5.38
N GLN A 709 33.35 32.90 -4.10
CA GLN A 709 34.37 33.26 -3.11
C GLN A 709 35.61 32.33 -3.14
N ARG A 710 36.81 32.91 -3.28
CA ARG A 710 38.15 32.24 -3.24
C ARG A 710 38.31 31.04 -4.22
N PRO A 711 38.18 31.24 -5.55
CA PRO A 711 38.35 30.16 -6.52
C PRO A 711 39.82 29.73 -6.67
N ARG A 712 40.06 28.42 -6.79
CA ARG A 712 41.38 27.84 -7.15
C ARG A 712 41.40 27.25 -8.58
N SER A 713 40.45 27.64 -9.45
CA SER A 713 40.12 26.95 -10.72
C SER A 713 39.43 27.88 -11.75
N LYS A 714 39.26 27.40 -13.01
CA LYS A 714 38.69 28.15 -14.15
C LYS A 714 37.16 28.27 -14.08
N THR A 715 36.62 29.49 -14.12
CA THR A 715 35.18 29.79 -14.29
C THR A 715 34.92 30.25 -15.73
N THR A 716 33.79 29.86 -16.31
CA THR A 716 33.41 30.24 -17.68
C THR A 716 31.93 30.61 -17.70
N PHE A 717 31.61 31.80 -18.22
CA PHE A 717 30.25 32.27 -18.42
C PHE A 717 29.96 32.24 -19.92
N LYS A 718 28.83 31.67 -20.33
CA LYS A 718 28.39 31.62 -21.74
C LYS A 718 26.92 32.02 -21.78
N ASP A 719 26.69 33.33 -21.84
CA ASP A 719 25.37 33.91 -21.82
C ASP A 719 24.95 34.29 -23.24
N HIS A 720 23.81 33.77 -23.69
CA HIS A 720 23.24 34.11 -24.99
C HIS A 720 21.94 34.87 -24.79
N VAL A 721 22.00 36.18 -24.99
CA VAL A 721 20.83 37.06 -24.93
C VAL A 721 20.57 37.62 -26.33
N GLN A 722 19.50 37.16 -26.98
CA GLN A 722 19.12 37.68 -28.30
C GLN A 722 18.13 38.86 -28.16
N ARG A 723 18.55 40.03 -28.66
CA ARG A 723 17.84 41.34 -28.63
C ARG A 723 17.57 41.93 -27.22
N PRO A 724 18.56 42.18 -26.35
CA PRO A 724 18.31 42.87 -25.08
C PRO A 724 18.10 44.38 -25.28
N ARG A 725 17.07 44.94 -24.62
CA ARG A 725 16.91 46.39 -24.38
C ARG A 725 17.08 46.76 -22.89
N SER A 726 17.86 46.00 -22.12
CA SER A 726 17.86 46.12 -20.65
C SER A 726 19.24 45.88 -20.01
N GLN A 727 19.52 46.64 -18.95
CA GLN A 727 20.75 46.62 -18.15
C GLN A 727 21.06 45.23 -17.58
N ILE A 728 22.33 44.84 -17.67
CA ILE A 728 22.91 43.68 -16.99
C ILE A 728 23.75 44.26 -15.84
N THR A 729 23.56 43.78 -14.62
CA THR A 729 24.35 44.21 -13.45
C THR A 729 25.00 42.97 -12.86
N PHE A 730 26.32 42.97 -12.74
CA PHE A 730 27.08 41.93 -12.06
C PHE A 730 27.49 42.49 -10.70
N THR A 731 26.92 41.98 -9.61
CA THR A 731 27.35 42.33 -8.26
C THR A 731 28.29 41.24 -7.78
N ASP A 732 29.58 41.34 -8.15
CA ASP A 732 30.57 40.31 -7.87
C ASP A 732 31.40 40.67 -6.62
N HIS A 733 31.48 39.75 -5.64
CA HIS A 733 32.41 39.85 -4.51
C HIS A 733 33.48 38.75 -4.65
N VAL A 734 34.60 39.08 -5.30
CA VAL A 734 35.71 38.15 -5.54
C VAL A 734 37.06 38.78 -5.22
N GLN A 735 37.89 38.05 -4.47
CA GLN A 735 39.33 38.28 -4.39
C GLN A 735 40.01 37.66 -5.63
N ARG A 736 40.56 38.48 -6.55
CA ARG A 736 41.22 38.12 -7.83
C ARG A 736 40.31 37.57 -8.97
N PRO A 737 39.24 38.25 -9.42
CA PRO A 737 38.42 37.76 -10.52
C PRO A 737 39.20 37.79 -11.85
N ARG A 738 39.05 36.73 -12.65
CA ARG A 738 39.42 36.71 -14.09
C ARG A 738 38.14 36.41 -14.89
N SER A 739 37.51 37.43 -15.47
CA SER A 739 36.40 37.26 -16.40
C SER A 739 36.92 37.22 -17.84
N GLN A 740 36.62 36.14 -18.57
CA GLN A 740 36.80 36.03 -20.01
C GLN A 740 35.40 35.88 -20.61
N ILE A 741 34.95 36.87 -21.37
CA ILE A 741 33.69 36.87 -22.12
C ILE A 741 34.07 36.79 -23.60
N THR A 742 33.68 35.71 -24.27
CA THR A 742 33.93 35.51 -25.70
C THR A 742 32.60 35.44 -26.43
N PHE A 743 32.37 36.32 -27.41
CA PHE A 743 31.23 36.28 -28.32
C PHE A 743 31.67 35.61 -29.63
N THR A 744 31.12 34.43 -29.94
CA THR A 744 31.51 33.58 -31.09
C THR A 744 30.34 33.31 -32.05
N ASP A 745 29.47 34.29 -32.35
CA ASP A 745 28.28 34.04 -33.18
C ASP A 745 27.76 35.33 -33.88
N HIS A 746 26.95 35.18 -34.93
CA HIS A 746 26.33 36.27 -35.70
C HIS A 746 25.32 37.10 -34.86
N VAL A 747 25.68 38.34 -34.50
CA VAL A 747 24.87 39.19 -33.60
C VAL A 747 24.60 40.60 -34.17
N HIS A 748 23.32 40.99 -34.21
CA HIS A 748 22.88 42.37 -34.47
C HIS A 748 22.65 43.17 -33.16
N ARG A 749 23.40 44.28 -32.98
CA ARG A 749 23.31 45.25 -31.87
C ARG A 749 23.49 44.68 -30.44
N PRO A 750 24.58 43.97 -30.11
CA PRO A 750 24.86 43.64 -28.72
C PRO A 750 25.23 44.92 -27.94
N ARG A 751 24.57 45.16 -26.79
CA ARG A 751 24.96 46.17 -25.79
C ARG A 751 25.33 45.45 -24.50
N SER A 752 26.61 45.45 -24.13
CA SER A 752 27.08 45.03 -22.82
C SER A 752 27.42 46.25 -21.96
N GLN A 753 26.80 46.32 -20.79
CA GLN A 753 27.17 47.24 -19.71
C GLN A 753 27.62 46.37 -18.53
N THR A 754 28.85 46.56 -18.08
CA THR A 754 29.42 45.88 -16.91
C THR A 754 29.85 46.94 -15.92
N THR A 755 29.29 46.91 -14.72
CA THR A 755 29.59 47.86 -13.63
C THR A 755 30.14 47.06 -12.46
N PHE A 756 31.31 47.45 -11.93
CA PHE A 756 31.91 46.92 -10.71
C PHE A 756 31.77 47.97 -9.60
N THR A 757 31.04 47.65 -8.52
CA THR A 757 30.65 48.59 -7.45
C THR A 757 31.21 48.21 -6.07
N ASP A 758 32.44 47.69 -5.95
CA ASP A 758 32.90 47.09 -4.68
C ASP A 758 34.43 47.05 -4.46
N HIS A 759 34.85 46.76 -3.21
CA HIS A 759 36.25 46.56 -2.78
C HIS A 759 36.91 45.32 -3.42
N VAL A 760 37.69 45.51 -4.50
CA VAL A 760 38.26 44.39 -5.30
C VAL A 760 39.80 44.45 -5.44
N GLN A 761 40.47 43.34 -5.11
CA GLN A 761 41.91 43.12 -5.31
C GLN A 761 42.19 42.36 -6.62
N ARG A 762 42.91 42.99 -7.55
CA ARG A 762 43.41 42.49 -8.86
C ARG A 762 42.33 41.96 -9.83
N PRO A 763 41.26 42.69 -10.15
CA PRO A 763 40.30 42.21 -11.13
C PRO A 763 40.92 42.17 -12.54
N ARG A 764 40.60 41.15 -13.34
CA ARG A 764 40.95 41.06 -14.76
C ARG A 764 39.68 40.80 -15.58
N SER A 765 39.32 41.70 -16.49
CA SER A 765 38.29 41.48 -17.50
C SER A 765 38.91 41.34 -18.89
N GLN A 766 38.44 40.37 -19.66
CA GLN A 766 38.79 40.11 -21.05
C GLN A 766 37.50 39.92 -21.84
N THR A 767 37.22 40.79 -22.81
CA THR A 767 36.08 40.67 -23.73
C THR A 767 36.60 40.49 -25.14
N THR A 768 36.18 39.44 -25.83
CA THR A 768 36.59 39.16 -27.20
C THR A 768 35.36 39.02 -28.08
N PHE A 769 35.33 39.74 -29.21
CA PHE A 769 34.35 39.60 -30.29
C PHE A 769 35.06 38.98 -31.49
N THR A 770 34.56 37.84 -31.96
CA THR A 770 34.97 37.13 -33.18
C THR A 770 33.73 36.98 -34.08
N ASP A 771 33.91 36.89 -35.41
CA ASP A 771 32.86 36.69 -36.45
C ASP A 771 32.08 37.97 -36.92
N HIS A 772 31.07 37.82 -37.81
CA HIS A 772 30.26 38.91 -38.40
C HIS A 772 29.34 39.63 -37.37
N VAL A 773 29.74 40.81 -36.89
CA VAL A 773 29.04 41.54 -35.81
C VAL A 773 28.70 42.99 -36.20
N HIS A 774 27.41 43.37 -36.13
CA HIS A 774 26.93 44.72 -36.43
C HIS A 774 26.61 45.56 -35.19
N ARG A 775 27.29 46.71 -35.02
CA ARG A 775 27.16 47.70 -33.92
C ARG A 775 27.32 47.12 -32.51
N PRO A 776 28.41 46.40 -32.19
CA PRO A 776 28.65 45.99 -30.81
C PRO A 776 29.02 47.20 -29.94
N ARG A 777 28.42 47.31 -28.75
CA ARG A 777 28.79 48.30 -27.72
C ARG A 777 29.18 47.58 -26.43
N SER A 778 30.40 47.79 -25.96
CA SER A 778 30.87 47.36 -24.64
C SER A 778 31.17 48.57 -23.76
N GLN A 779 30.55 48.64 -22.58
CA GLN A 779 30.86 49.65 -21.56
C GLN A 779 31.28 48.93 -20.27
N THR A 780 32.47 49.26 -19.76
CA THR A 780 33.00 48.73 -18.51
C THR A 780 33.28 49.87 -17.54
N THR A 781 32.68 49.83 -16.34
CA THR A 781 32.84 50.87 -15.32
C THR A 781 33.37 50.25 -14.03
N PHE A 782 34.45 50.82 -13.48
CA PHE A 782 34.97 50.51 -12.14
C PHE A 782 34.73 51.72 -11.23
N THR A 783 34.01 51.50 -10.15
CA THR A 783 33.78 52.46 -9.05
C THR A 783 34.32 51.83 -7.76
N ASP A 784 34.75 52.64 -6.78
CA ASP A 784 35.25 52.27 -5.45
C ASP A 784 36.76 51.86 -5.33
N HIS A 785 37.21 51.42 -4.14
CA HIS A 785 38.58 51.06 -3.75
C HIS A 785 39.11 49.77 -4.43
N VAL A 786 39.72 49.93 -5.61
CA VAL A 786 40.16 48.80 -6.47
C VAL A 786 41.68 48.76 -6.67
N HIS A 787 42.33 47.64 -6.32
CA HIS A 787 43.79 47.50 -6.42
C HIS A 787 44.24 46.64 -7.62
N ARG A 788 44.97 47.23 -8.57
CA ARG A 788 45.58 46.65 -9.78
C ARG A 788 44.59 46.02 -10.78
N PRO A 789 43.50 46.71 -11.18
CA PRO A 789 42.54 46.19 -12.15
C PRO A 789 43.17 46.08 -13.55
N ARG A 790 42.74 45.09 -14.34
CA ARG A 790 43.11 44.93 -15.76
C ARG A 790 41.85 44.75 -16.60
N SER A 791 41.67 45.53 -17.65
CA SER A 791 40.60 45.33 -18.64
C SER A 791 41.20 45.14 -20.02
N GLN A 792 40.75 44.14 -20.76
CA GLN A 792 41.17 43.88 -22.13
C GLN A 792 39.94 43.69 -23.02
N THR A 793 39.88 44.36 -24.16
CA THR A 793 38.82 44.20 -25.17
C THR A 793 39.43 43.92 -26.52
N THR A 794 38.98 42.90 -27.23
CA THR A 794 39.51 42.49 -28.53
C THR A 794 38.35 42.37 -29.53
N PHE A 795 38.50 42.92 -30.73
CA PHE A 795 37.60 42.74 -31.88
C PHE A 795 38.41 42.17 -33.05
N LYS A 796 37.93 41.08 -33.66
CA LYS A 796 38.54 40.37 -34.80
C LYS A 796 37.50 40.11 -35.90
N ASP A 797 37.96 39.73 -37.10
CA ASP A 797 37.13 39.38 -38.27
C ASP A 797 36.31 40.57 -38.84
N HIS A 798 35.05 40.35 -39.26
CA HIS A 798 34.18 41.33 -39.95
C HIS A 798 33.27 42.10 -38.97
N VAL A 799 33.73 43.24 -38.44
CA VAL A 799 32.99 43.99 -37.39
C VAL A 799 32.65 45.42 -37.83
N HIS A 800 31.36 45.75 -37.87
CA HIS A 800 30.88 47.09 -38.26
C HIS A 800 30.47 47.98 -37.09
N ARG A 801 31.07 49.17 -37.00
CA ARG A 801 30.86 50.22 -35.97
C ARG A 801 30.97 49.73 -34.51
N PRO A 802 32.04 49.01 -34.12
CA PRO A 802 32.23 48.63 -32.73
C PRO A 802 32.51 49.85 -31.85
N ARG A 803 31.97 49.85 -30.63
CA ARG A 803 32.22 50.86 -29.60
C ARG A 803 32.68 50.20 -28.29
N SER A 804 33.85 50.56 -27.81
CA SER A 804 34.32 50.22 -26.46
C SER A 804 34.46 51.48 -25.60
N GLU A 805 33.91 51.45 -24.39
CA GLU A 805 34.06 52.50 -23.38
C GLU A 805 34.53 51.85 -22.06
N ILE A 806 35.62 52.36 -21.47
CA ILE A 806 36.15 51.89 -20.18
C ILE A 806 36.31 53.09 -19.26
N THR A 807 35.76 53.02 -18.06
CA THR A 807 35.82 54.10 -17.07
C THR A 807 36.32 53.57 -15.72
N PHE A 808 37.28 54.28 -15.11
CA PHE A 808 37.77 54.07 -13.75
C PHE A 808 37.51 55.34 -12.93
N ARG A 809 36.97 55.19 -11.73
CA ARG A 809 36.56 56.27 -10.83
C ARG A 809 36.97 55.94 -9.38
N ASP A 810 37.06 56.94 -8.50
CA ASP A 810 37.36 56.82 -7.05
C ASP A 810 38.82 56.40 -6.72
N HIS A 811 39.06 55.52 -5.73
CA HIS A 811 40.41 55.11 -5.29
C HIS A 811 40.94 53.87 -6.03
N VAL A 812 41.65 54.06 -7.14
CA VAL A 812 42.11 52.94 -8.00
C VAL A 812 43.64 52.89 -8.13
N GLN A 813 44.26 51.79 -7.70
CA GLN A 813 45.72 51.60 -7.73
C GLN A 813 46.18 50.78 -8.93
N ARG A 814 47.17 51.23 -9.69
CA ARG A 814 47.83 50.56 -10.83
C ARG A 814 46.87 49.93 -11.88
N PRO A 815 45.80 50.62 -12.34
CA PRO A 815 44.89 50.05 -13.33
C PRO A 815 45.57 49.86 -14.69
N ARG A 816 45.18 48.83 -15.43
CA ARG A 816 45.63 48.57 -16.80
C ARG A 816 44.44 48.38 -17.73
N SER A 817 44.41 49.06 -18.87
CA SER A 817 43.44 48.80 -19.93
C SER A 817 44.14 48.49 -21.25
N LYS A 818 43.63 47.51 -22.00
CA LYS A 818 44.09 47.15 -23.34
C LYS A 818 42.89 47.04 -24.27
N THR A 819 42.91 47.67 -25.43
CA THR A 819 41.88 47.48 -26.47
C THR A 819 42.58 47.13 -27.78
N THR A 820 42.10 46.11 -28.49
CA THR A 820 42.71 45.64 -29.73
C THR A 820 41.62 45.45 -30.80
N PHE A 821 41.88 45.96 -32.00
CA PHE A 821 41.07 45.75 -33.20
C PHE A 821 41.99 45.15 -34.28
N THR A 822 41.56 44.09 -34.96
CA THR A 822 42.37 43.28 -35.90
C THR A 822 41.46 42.82 -37.05
N ASP A 823 42.02 42.56 -38.24
CA ASP A 823 41.33 42.13 -39.48
C ASP A 823 40.42 43.21 -40.14
N HIS A 824 39.18 42.89 -40.57
CA HIS A 824 38.26 43.77 -41.32
C HIS A 824 37.28 44.56 -40.42
N VAL A 825 37.74 45.65 -39.82
CA VAL A 825 36.95 46.44 -38.85
C VAL A 825 36.60 47.84 -39.37
N GLN A 826 35.30 48.15 -39.44
CA GLN A 826 34.77 49.41 -39.99
C GLN A 826 34.31 50.41 -38.92
N ARG A 827 34.88 51.62 -38.90
CA ARG A 827 34.56 52.74 -37.99
C ARG A 827 34.60 52.39 -36.49
N PRO A 828 35.66 51.73 -35.97
CA PRO A 828 35.75 51.41 -34.55
C PRO A 828 35.92 52.67 -33.70
N ARG A 829 35.31 52.68 -32.50
CA ARG A 829 35.49 53.72 -31.49
C ARG A 829 35.92 53.11 -30.16
N SER A 830 36.98 53.64 -29.56
CA SER A 830 37.40 53.33 -28.19
C SER A 830 37.45 54.61 -27.35
N LYS A 831 36.93 54.55 -26.13
CA LYS A 831 37.03 55.62 -25.13
C LYS A 831 37.51 55.03 -23.81
N ILE A 832 38.55 55.59 -23.22
CA ILE A 832 39.07 55.20 -21.91
C ILE A 832 39.09 56.45 -21.02
N THR A 833 38.55 56.36 -19.81
CA THR A 833 38.48 57.48 -18.87
C THR A 833 38.96 57.02 -17.50
N PHE A 834 39.88 57.79 -16.90
CA PHE A 834 40.30 57.67 -15.51
C PHE A 834 39.96 58.97 -14.81
N LYS A 835 39.32 58.89 -13.65
CA LYS A 835 38.80 60.02 -12.88
C LYS A 835 39.07 59.82 -11.38
N ASP A 836 39.24 60.91 -10.61
CA ASP A 836 39.47 60.94 -9.16
C ASP A 836 40.85 60.38 -8.72
N HIS A 837 40.96 59.63 -7.61
CA HIS A 837 42.22 59.18 -6.98
C HIS A 837 42.84 57.93 -7.62
N VAL A 838 43.48 58.08 -8.79
CA VAL A 838 44.02 56.96 -9.57
C VAL A 838 45.55 56.97 -9.67
N HIS A 839 46.23 55.95 -9.12
CA HIS A 839 47.71 55.91 -9.10
C HIS A 839 48.32 54.91 -10.11
N ARG A 840 49.33 55.33 -10.88
CA ARG A 840 50.04 54.58 -11.93
C ARG A 840 49.12 53.87 -12.97
N PRO A 841 48.11 54.55 -13.57
CA PRO A 841 47.28 53.92 -14.60
C PRO A 841 48.06 53.66 -15.89
N ARG A 842 47.74 52.58 -16.60
CA ARG A 842 48.28 52.25 -17.92
C ARG A 842 47.16 51.96 -18.91
N SER A 843 47.08 52.65 -20.03
CA SER A 843 46.18 52.29 -21.13
C SER A 843 46.96 51.91 -22.40
N GLN A 844 46.44 50.94 -23.15
CA GLN A 844 46.97 50.55 -24.45
C GLN A 844 45.82 50.37 -25.44
N THR A 845 45.90 50.97 -26.62
CA THR A 845 44.96 50.71 -27.73
C THR A 845 45.76 50.30 -28.96
N THR A 846 45.34 49.25 -29.66
CA THR A 846 46.03 48.73 -30.84
C THR A 846 45.04 48.51 -31.96
N PHE A 847 45.36 48.99 -33.15
CA PHE A 847 44.67 48.72 -34.40
C PHE A 847 45.66 48.03 -35.34
N LYS A 848 45.27 46.93 -35.96
CA LYS A 848 46.11 46.07 -36.80
C LYS A 848 45.32 45.62 -38.04
N ASP A 849 45.99 45.42 -39.18
CA ASP A 849 45.41 44.94 -40.46
C ASP A 849 44.41 45.93 -41.11
N HIS A 850 43.35 45.47 -41.79
CA HIS A 850 42.40 46.30 -42.58
C HIS A 850 41.36 47.07 -41.74
N VAL A 851 41.79 48.12 -41.03
CA VAL A 851 40.90 48.94 -40.17
C VAL A 851 40.56 50.30 -40.79
N GLN A 852 39.27 50.58 -40.94
CA GLN A 852 38.76 51.80 -41.61
C GLN A 852 38.23 52.85 -40.63
N ARG A 853 38.76 54.09 -40.68
CA ARG A 853 38.35 55.27 -39.89
C ARG A 853 38.31 55.03 -38.36
N PRO A 854 39.36 54.48 -37.73
CA PRO A 854 39.36 54.24 -36.29
C PRO A 854 39.38 55.54 -35.48
N ARG A 855 38.67 55.55 -34.35
CA ARG A 855 38.71 56.64 -33.36
C ARG A 855 39.08 56.12 -31.97
N SER A 856 40.06 56.72 -31.32
CA SER A 856 40.40 56.44 -29.92
C SER A 856 40.49 57.73 -29.09
N LYS A 857 39.93 57.72 -27.88
CA LYS A 857 40.06 58.82 -26.92
C LYS A 857 40.45 58.28 -25.54
N THR A 858 41.54 58.76 -24.98
CA THR A 858 41.92 58.50 -23.58
C THR A 858 41.84 59.81 -22.79
N THR A 859 41.19 59.79 -21.63
CA THR A 859 41.03 60.96 -20.76
C THR A 859 41.47 60.59 -19.34
N PHE A 860 42.31 61.43 -18.75
CA PHE A 860 42.70 61.40 -17.34
C PHE A 860 42.24 62.71 -16.72
N LYS A 861 41.52 62.64 -15.59
CA LYS A 861 40.94 63.80 -14.93
C LYS A 861 41.10 63.69 -13.40
N ASP A 862 41.34 64.81 -12.71
CA ASP A 862 41.50 64.95 -11.25
C ASP A 862 42.82 64.31 -10.71
N HIS A 863 42.87 63.82 -9.45
CA HIS A 863 44.09 63.31 -8.77
C HIS A 863 44.69 62.00 -9.35
N VAL A 864 45.27 62.08 -10.55
CA VAL A 864 45.89 60.94 -11.25
C VAL A 864 47.41 61.01 -11.25
N GLN A 865 48.09 60.02 -10.65
CA GLN A 865 49.56 60.01 -10.53
C GLN A 865 50.25 59.04 -11.51
N ARG A 866 51.30 59.49 -12.20
CA ARG A 866 52.15 58.74 -13.14
C ARG A 866 51.38 57.96 -14.24
N PRO A 867 50.42 58.57 -14.95
CA PRO A 867 49.66 57.87 -15.98
C PRO A 867 50.53 57.53 -17.20
N ARG A 868 50.28 56.35 -17.80
CA ARG A 868 50.86 55.96 -19.09
C ARG A 868 49.78 55.60 -20.09
N SER A 869 49.82 56.14 -21.31
CA SER A 869 48.96 55.70 -22.41
C SER A 869 49.80 55.33 -23.64
N LYS A 870 49.42 54.27 -24.35
CA LYS A 870 50.05 53.87 -25.61
C LYS A 870 48.99 53.57 -26.66
N ILE A 871 49.03 54.24 -27.81
CA ILE A 871 48.15 53.93 -28.95
C ILE A 871 49.04 53.46 -30.09
N THR A 872 48.73 52.30 -30.67
CA THR A 872 49.52 51.69 -31.74
C THR A 872 48.63 51.43 -32.94
N PHE A 873 49.09 51.86 -34.12
CA PHE A 873 48.53 51.51 -35.42
C PHE A 873 49.58 50.70 -36.17
N LYS A 874 49.18 49.57 -36.75
CA LYS A 874 50.06 48.68 -37.51
C LYS A 874 49.33 48.20 -38.77
N ASP A 875 50.04 48.02 -39.88
CA ASP A 875 49.52 47.54 -41.17
C ASP A 875 48.48 48.52 -41.80
N HIS A 876 47.67 48.06 -42.78
CA HIS A 876 46.73 48.85 -43.63
C HIS A 876 45.58 49.59 -42.89
N VAL A 877 45.91 50.66 -42.15
CA VAL A 877 44.94 51.47 -41.39
C VAL A 877 44.64 52.81 -42.07
N HIS A 878 43.38 53.09 -42.37
CA HIS A 878 42.96 54.31 -43.08
C HIS A 878 42.29 55.36 -42.19
N ARG A 879 42.73 56.62 -42.30
CA ARG A 879 42.17 57.81 -41.63
C ARG A 879 42.01 57.67 -40.10
N PRO A 880 43.06 57.29 -39.34
CA PRO A 880 42.99 57.19 -37.90
C PRO A 880 42.85 58.55 -37.20
N ARG A 881 42.01 58.63 -36.16
CA ARG A 881 41.92 59.78 -35.25
C ARG A 881 42.10 59.35 -33.81
N SER A 882 43.08 59.92 -33.12
CA SER A 882 43.34 59.62 -31.71
C SER A 882 43.54 60.89 -30.88
N LYS A 883 43.02 60.90 -29.65
CA LYS A 883 43.18 62.02 -28.70
C LYS A 883 43.52 61.50 -27.30
N THR A 884 44.57 62.02 -26.68
CA THR A 884 44.83 61.86 -25.25
C THR A 884 44.62 63.21 -24.56
N THR A 885 43.90 63.22 -23.45
CA THR A 885 43.52 64.43 -22.70
C THR A 885 43.87 64.27 -21.22
N PHE A 886 44.50 65.29 -20.65
CA PHE A 886 44.82 65.41 -19.23
C PHE A 886 44.20 66.72 -18.72
N THR A 887 43.56 66.71 -17.56
CA THR A 887 42.88 67.86 -16.95
C THR A 887 42.91 67.74 -15.43
N ASP A 888 43.24 68.80 -14.69
CA ASP A 888 43.35 68.89 -13.21
C ASP A 888 44.32 67.91 -12.54
N HIS A 889 45.24 68.40 -11.69
CA HIS A 889 46.10 67.65 -10.76
C HIS A 889 46.70 66.29 -11.23
N VAL A 890 47.14 66.21 -12.50
CA VAL A 890 47.81 65.01 -13.07
C VAL A 890 49.33 65.10 -12.98
N GLN A 891 49.97 64.18 -12.24
CA GLN A 891 51.44 64.20 -12.03
C GLN A 891 52.20 63.22 -12.96
N ARG A 892 53.27 63.70 -13.62
CA ARG A 892 54.21 62.92 -14.45
C ARG A 892 53.55 62.04 -15.53
N PRO A 893 52.74 62.60 -16.45
CA PRO A 893 52.10 61.84 -17.53
C PRO A 893 53.09 61.39 -18.61
N ARG A 894 52.88 60.20 -19.18
CA ARG A 894 53.59 59.72 -20.38
C ARG A 894 52.61 59.12 -21.39
N SER A 895 52.45 59.74 -22.55
CA SER A 895 51.65 59.19 -23.65
C SER A 895 52.50 58.95 -24.88
N LYS A 896 52.36 57.80 -25.54
CA LYS A 896 53.05 57.49 -26.81
C LYS A 896 52.06 57.01 -27.86
N ILE A 897 52.08 57.62 -29.03
CA ILE A 897 51.37 57.13 -30.22
C ILE A 897 52.42 56.58 -31.18
N THR A 898 52.24 55.37 -31.69
CA THR A 898 53.19 54.69 -32.58
C THR A 898 52.47 54.21 -33.84
N PHE A 899 53.00 54.56 -34.99
CA PHE A 899 52.61 54.02 -36.29
C PHE A 899 53.72 53.09 -36.76
N LYS A 900 53.35 51.94 -37.33
CA LYS A 900 54.27 50.99 -37.96
C LYS A 900 53.63 50.59 -39.29
N ASP A 901 54.39 50.71 -40.38
CA ASP A 901 53.97 50.36 -41.75
C ASP A 901 52.86 51.31 -42.32
N HIS A 902 52.39 51.05 -43.55
CA HIS A 902 51.57 51.96 -44.38
C HIS A 902 50.28 52.49 -43.71
N VAL A 903 50.23 53.80 -43.40
CA VAL A 903 49.09 54.49 -42.78
C VAL A 903 48.67 55.72 -43.60
N HIS A 904 47.45 55.72 -44.13
CA HIS A 904 46.95 56.84 -44.93
C HIS A 904 46.27 57.93 -44.07
N ARG A 905 46.87 59.13 -44.09
CA ARG A 905 46.38 60.42 -43.53
C ARG A 905 45.92 60.35 -42.06
N SER A 906 46.82 60.67 -41.13
CA SER A 906 46.58 60.61 -39.68
C SER A 906 46.26 61.99 -39.07
N ARG A 907 45.43 62.02 -38.01
CA ARG A 907 45.28 63.20 -37.13
C ARG A 907 45.38 62.75 -35.68
N SER A 908 46.45 63.15 -35.00
CA SER A 908 46.67 62.86 -33.57
C SER A 908 46.91 64.16 -32.80
N LYS A 909 46.29 64.31 -31.62
CA LYS A 909 46.51 65.45 -30.72
C LYS A 909 46.66 64.95 -29.28
N THR A 910 47.77 65.32 -28.66
CA THR A 910 47.95 65.25 -27.20
C THR A 910 47.76 66.66 -26.68
N THR A 911 46.81 66.87 -25.79
CA THR A 911 46.52 68.21 -25.24
C THR A 911 46.62 68.14 -23.73
N ARG A 912 47.49 68.97 -23.16
CA ARG A 912 47.61 69.25 -21.74
C ARG A 912 46.90 70.59 -21.55
N CYS A 913 45.76 70.58 -20.89
CA CYS A 913 45.03 71.80 -20.53
C CYS A 913 45.28 72.06 -19.06
#